data_AF-A0A507CLH4-F1
#
_entry.id   AF-A0A507CLH4-F1
#
_cell.length_a   1.000
_cell.length_b   1.000
_cell.length_c   1.000
_cell.angle_alpha   90.00
_cell.angle_beta   90.00
_cell.angle_gamma   90.00
#
_symmetry.space_group_name_H-M   'P 1'
#
loop_
_entity.id
_entity.type
_entity.pdbx_description
1 polymer ?
#
loop_
_entity_poly.entity_id
_entity_poly.type
_entity_poly.pdbx_seq_one_letter_code
_entity_poly.pdbx_strand_id
1 'polypeptide(L)'
;KGYSPLDDHKAPVLANIPRAAEPVTETKEQEVFHEAEQTFPITEKFVSVKAEVTPVAAAAAGTPTLISGQDAAAHIAYALTDMTFVYPVATESSLGKSPAEWSAKGVKNAHGKSHKVLEVSTCTGAAAVVHGAAKDNSAVSVLANSGALSHMLSSMFQISAGKLPVVMHVATQGVNKEFGVYNSVADVAATSFTGFASLGSNTVKESHDLAIVAHVASAVASTPFIHFFDGVRVASEKAIVPVIQTADLGAIVEQAISHAKAISSIPLPDLVENVMSNLASHVGHHYKLFEYVGAASAETVVVAVGSSATVVEESVRNLAASGQSVGLLKIRLLRPWSARHFLSALPRTVKRIAIIDDSKIAGSSSHGPLFLDVTSAFYDSVWSLPIPAIFKGHFAQGIHHFNSAAVSAFLQNLSAASIKTDFKIVSAASASVVVHEDVSEAIVWDVQSDRTETISGHAVQLLEAQGAKSVQIFTAQSNVDVEPISSTHIRFSKKSTVPAVTSLISTAHIALVNNVSLLEKFNVALSIREGGILLINRQGAKPTAGDLAKDLPAATKRSISERRIQIAVIDADKIAFDYTLFRGEKSQYRNLALIGAFTKLWAGVDAAQAASDLEKLLTASATDSTVYRTQLGALRTALKSVVLIDAPREWSIEQGSELPAFFEPTVALKKLTGLEQEEVEVVGKAVPAYEPALPILFKE
;
A
#
# COMPACT_ATOMS: atom_id res chain seq x y z
N LYS A 1 43.71 42.15 17.63
CA LYS A 1 44.56 41.50 18.65
C LYS A 1 44.68 40.04 18.25
N GLY A 2 45.76 39.50 17.70
CA GLY A 2 47.12 39.96 17.53
C GLY A 2 47.97 38.69 17.43
N TYR A 3 48.62 38.51 16.28
CA TYR A 3 49.88 37.80 16.05
C TYR A 3 49.96 36.24 16.07
N SER A 4 50.20 35.74 14.86
CA SER A 4 50.99 34.58 14.36
C SER A 4 52.45 34.54 14.92
N PRO A 5 53.42 33.75 14.39
CA PRO A 5 53.50 32.44 13.68
C PRO A 5 54.50 31.48 14.42
N LEU A 6 54.86 30.32 13.86
CA LEU A 6 56.28 29.97 13.60
C LEU A 6 56.47 28.58 12.96
N ASP A 7 57.39 28.60 12.01
CA ASP A 7 57.95 27.54 11.18
C ASP A 7 58.86 26.55 11.92
N ASP A 8 59.23 25.52 11.14
CA ASP A 8 60.59 25.01 10.95
C ASP A 8 61.08 23.73 11.66
N HIS A 9 61.43 22.80 10.77
CA HIS A 9 62.69 22.04 10.73
C HIS A 9 62.88 20.73 11.54
N LYS A 10 63.17 19.70 10.73
CA LYS A 10 64.24 18.67 10.82
C LYS A 10 63.90 17.31 11.44
N ALA A 11 64.21 16.29 10.63
CA ALA A 11 64.22 14.86 10.89
C ALA A 11 65.22 14.45 12.01
N PRO A 12 65.04 13.23 12.54
CA PRO A 12 66.14 12.26 12.52
C PRO A 12 65.68 10.87 12.02
N VAL A 13 66.33 10.32 10.99
CA VAL A 13 67.36 9.26 11.07
C VAL A 13 66.84 7.94 11.66
N LEU A 14 66.41 7.05 10.74
CA LEU A 14 66.27 5.61 10.95
C LEU A 14 67.67 4.97 10.94
N ALA A 15 68.01 4.20 11.98
CA ALA A 15 69.19 3.35 11.98
C ALA A 15 68.86 1.96 12.55
N ASN A 16 69.17 0.92 11.75
CA ASN A 16 69.67 -0.41 12.14
C ASN A 16 68.67 -1.35 12.88
N ILE A 17 68.34 -2.62 12.50
CA ILE A 17 69.02 -3.82 11.90
C ILE A 17 67.89 -4.90 11.65
N PRO A 18 68.03 -6.05 10.94
CA PRO A 18 68.65 -6.43 9.66
C PRO A 18 67.68 -7.15 8.66
N ARG A 19 68.13 -7.33 7.41
CA ARG A 19 67.64 -8.31 6.41
C ARG A 19 68.31 -9.67 6.61
N ALA A 20 67.53 -10.76 6.46
CA ALA A 20 67.78 -11.91 5.55
C ALA A 20 67.10 -13.21 6.06
N ALA A 21 66.25 -13.82 5.22
CA ALA A 21 66.15 -15.28 5.04
C ALA A 21 65.33 -15.59 3.79
N GLU A 22 65.84 -16.54 2.99
CA GLU A 22 65.50 -16.95 1.63
C GLU A 22 64.34 -17.97 1.54
N PRO A 23 63.84 -18.28 0.32
CA PRO A 23 62.59 -19.03 0.11
C PRO A 23 62.78 -20.55 0.20
N VAL A 24 61.75 -21.23 0.70
CA VAL A 24 61.71 -22.70 0.81
C VAL A 24 61.50 -23.32 -0.57
N THR A 25 62.44 -24.18 -0.94
CA THR A 25 62.47 -25.04 -2.13
C THR A 25 61.48 -26.20 -2.02
N GLU A 26 60.57 -26.34 -2.99
CA GLU A 26 59.82 -27.59 -3.23
C GLU A 26 60.66 -28.55 -4.09
N THR A 27 60.88 -29.75 -3.56
CA THR A 27 61.52 -30.87 -4.26
C THR A 27 60.57 -31.54 -5.24
N LYS A 28 61.09 -31.76 -6.45
CA LYS A 28 60.54 -32.58 -7.53
C LYS A 28 60.31 -34.03 -7.10
N GLU A 29 59.14 -34.57 -7.43
CA GLU A 29 59.01 -35.91 -8.01
C GLU A 29 58.11 -35.81 -9.24
N GLN A 30 58.67 -36.20 -10.39
CA GLN A 30 58.01 -36.28 -11.68
C GLN A 30 57.47 -37.70 -11.87
N GLU A 31 56.17 -37.86 -12.04
CA GLU A 31 55.63 -39.00 -12.80
C GLU A 31 54.72 -38.51 -13.93
N VAL A 32 55.30 -38.68 -15.12
CA VAL A 32 54.79 -38.77 -16.49
C VAL A 32 53.26 -38.71 -16.70
N PHE A 33 52.84 -37.63 -17.38
CA PHE A 33 51.58 -37.54 -18.11
C PHE A 33 51.61 -38.40 -19.39
N HIS A 34 50.56 -39.20 -19.59
CA HIS A 34 50.12 -39.59 -20.93
C HIS A 34 48.69 -39.11 -21.17
N GLU A 35 48.51 -38.57 -22.36
CA GLU A 35 47.35 -37.83 -22.85
C GLU A 35 46.04 -38.62 -22.81
N ALA A 36 44.98 -37.96 -22.36
CA ALA A 36 43.65 -38.11 -22.92
C ALA A 36 42.94 -36.75 -22.78
N GLU A 37 43.06 -35.90 -23.80
CA GLU A 37 42.17 -34.75 -23.98
C GLU A 37 40.72 -35.25 -24.12
N GLN A 38 39.95 -35.13 -23.05
CA GLN A 38 38.49 -35.04 -23.16
C GLN A 38 38.10 -33.59 -22.91
N THR A 39 38.07 -32.81 -23.99
CA THR A 39 37.34 -31.56 -24.07
C THR A 39 35.86 -31.84 -23.76
N PHE A 40 35.41 -31.43 -22.57
CA PHE A 40 33.98 -31.31 -22.28
C PHE A 40 33.47 -30.01 -22.92
N PRO A 41 32.57 -30.06 -23.92
CA PRO A 41 31.96 -28.85 -24.44
C PRO A 41 30.99 -28.30 -23.39
N ILE A 42 31.34 -27.17 -22.77
CA ILE A 42 30.38 -26.31 -22.07
C ILE A 42 29.54 -25.61 -23.15
N THR A 43 28.62 -26.37 -23.73
CA THR A 43 27.41 -25.82 -24.32
C THR A 43 26.32 -26.04 -23.29
N GLU A 44 26.12 -25.06 -22.41
CA GLU A 44 24.84 -24.92 -21.74
C GLU A 44 23.78 -24.87 -22.85
N LYS A 45 22.98 -25.93 -22.92
CA LYS A 45 21.79 -25.94 -23.76
C LYS A 45 20.91 -24.80 -23.28
N PHE A 46 20.89 -23.72 -24.04
CA PHE A 46 19.84 -22.71 -24.00
C PHE A 46 18.50 -23.43 -24.19
N VAL A 47 17.83 -23.74 -23.08
CA VAL A 47 16.39 -24.00 -23.13
C VAL A 47 15.75 -22.61 -23.19
N SER A 48 15.70 -22.03 -24.40
CA SER A 48 14.69 -21.01 -24.66
C SER A 48 13.35 -21.75 -24.59
N VAL A 49 12.70 -21.73 -23.43
CA VAL A 49 11.30 -22.08 -23.36
C VAL A 49 10.56 -20.97 -24.11
N LYS A 50 10.44 -21.11 -25.43
CA LYS A 50 9.34 -20.47 -26.15
C LYS A 50 8.10 -21.12 -25.55
N ALA A 51 7.41 -20.39 -24.69
CA ALA A 51 6.08 -20.77 -24.24
C ALA A 51 5.21 -20.88 -25.50
N GLU A 52 4.99 -22.11 -25.98
CA GLU A 52 3.88 -22.37 -26.90
C GLU A 52 2.61 -22.15 -26.10
N VAL A 53 2.07 -20.93 -26.21
CA VAL A 53 0.75 -20.58 -25.69
C VAL A 53 -0.27 -21.29 -26.58
N THR A 54 -0.61 -22.53 -26.22
CA THR A 54 -1.88 -23.11 -26.67
C THR A 54 -3.01 -22.24 -26.10
N PRO A 55 -3.87 -21.62 -26.92
CA PRO A 55 -4.97 -20.82 -26.42
C PRO A 55 -5.99 -21.78 -25.78
N VAL A 56 -5.90 -21.90 -24.45
CA VAL A 56 -7.01 -22.45 -23.67
C VAL A 56 -8.17 -21.47 -23.80
N ALA A 57 -9.34 -21.98 -24.16
CA ALA A 57 -10.55 -21.19 -24.33
C ALA A 57 -10.74 -20.20 -23.17
N ALA A 58 -10.86 -18.92 -23.50
CA ALA A 58 -10.97 -17.81 -22.55
C ALA A 58 -12.24 -17.96 -21.69
N ALA A 59 -12.12 -18.60 -20.54
CA ALA A 59 -13.17 -18.72 -19.54
C ALA A 59 -12.86 -17.78 -18.35
N ALA A 60 -13.67 -16.73 -18.28
CA ALA A 60 -13.87 -15.72 -17.24
C ALA A 60 -12.63 -15.04 -16.64
N ALA A 61 -12.39 -13.78 -17.06
CA ALA A 61 -11.46 -12.84 -16.44
C ALA A 61 -11.91 -12.33 -15.05
N GLY A 62 -12.60 -13.15 -14.25
CA GLY A 62 -13.23 -12.77 -12.98
C GLY A 62 -14.52 -11.95 -13.14
N THR A 63 -15.30 -11.88 -12.06
CA THR A 63 -16.52 -11.04 -11.99
C THR A 63 -16.17 -9.69 -11.37
N PRO A 64 -16.53 -8.56 -12.01
CA PRO A 64 -16.34 -7.23 -11.42
C PRO A 64 -17.02 -7.16 -10.05
N THR A 65 -16.22 -6.96 -9.01
CA THR A 65 -16.66 -6.98 -7.62
C THR A 65 -16.01 -5.82 -6.89
N LEU A 66 -16.80 -5.03 -6.16
CA LEU A 66 -16.28 -4.07 -5.20
C LEU A 66 -15.70 -4.84 -4.00
N ILE A 67 -14.38 -4.83 -3.85
CA ILE A 67 -13.70 -5.52 -2.77
C ILE A 67 -12.53 -4.69 -2.26
N SER A 68 -12.15 -4.87 -1.00
CA SER A 68 -10.94 -4.26 -0.46
C SER A 68 -9.69 -5.10 -0.74
N GLY A 69 -8.49 -4.51 -0.70
CA GLY A 69 -7.25 -5.27 -0.94
C GLY A 69 -7.03 -6.39 0.08
N GLN A 70 -7.39 -6.17 1.34
CA GLN A 70 -7.29 -7.22 2.37
C GLN A 70 -8.37 -8.29 2.20
N ASP A 71 -9.60 -7.91 1.81
CA ASP A 71 -10.69 -8.87 1.61
C ASP A 71 -10.46 -9.70 0.34
N ALA A 72 -9.80 -9.13 -0.66
CA ALA A 72 -9.33 -9.82 -1.85
C ALA A 72 -8.30 -10.91 -1.51
N ALA A 73 -7.32 -10.61 -0.66
CA ALA A 73 -6.38 -11.62 -0.18
C ALA A 73 -7.07 -12.65 0.74
N ALA A 74 -7.97 -12.20 1.62
CA ALA A 74 -8.72 -13.06 2.53
C ALA A 74 -9.69 -13.99 1.79
N HIS A 75 -10.26 -13.54 0.68
CA HIS A 75 -11.11 -14.36 -0.20
C HIS A 75 -10.33 -15.57 -0.73
N ILE A 76 -9.11 -15.37 -1.22
CA ILE A 76 -8.23 -16.46 -1.68
C ILE A 76 -7.80 -17.37 -0.51
N ALA A 77 -7.39 -16.77 0.61
CA ALA A 77 -7.03 -17.50 1.82
C ALA A 77 -8.16 -18.44 2.28
N TYR A 78 -9.37 -17.90 2.37
CA TYR A 78 -10.59 -18.62 2.77
C TYR A 78 -10.95 -19.72 1.76
N ALA A 79 -10.88 -19.40 0.47
CA ALA A 79 -11.28 -20.32 -0.59
C ALA A 79 -10.34 -21.51 -0.74
N LEU A 80 -9.03 -21.34 -0.52
CA LEU A 80 -8.02 -22.37 -0.78
C LEU A 80 -7.58 -23.16 0.45
N THR A 81 -8.00 -22.77 1.65
CA THR A 81 -7.58 -23.42 2.90
C THR A 81 -8.76 -23.89 3.74
N ASP A 82 -8.48 -24.76 4.73
CA ASP A 82 -9.47 -25.27 5.68
C ASP A 82 -9.53 -24.39 6.94
N MET A 83 -8.44 -23.69 7.28
CA MET A 83 -8.34 -22.84 8.45
C MET A 83 -7.57 -21.53 8.17
N THR A 84 -8.12 -20.41 8.64
CA THR A 84 -7.45 -19.10 8.63
C THR A 84 -7.25 -18.58 10.04
N PHE A 85 -6.01 -18.27 10.38
CA PHE A 85 -5.66 -17.59 11.64
C PHE A 85 -5.54 -16.09 11.40
N VAL A 86 -6.22 -15.29 12.23
CA VAL A 86 -6.26 -13.83 12.08
C VAL A 86 -5.53 -13.18 13.25
N TYR A 87 -4.62 -12.25 12.94
CA TYR A 87 -3.89 -11.46 13.92
C TYR A 87 -3.93 -9.96 13.57
N PRO A 88 -4.90 -9.21 14.12
CA PRO A 88 -4.96 -7.77 13.96
C PRO A 88 -4.08 -7.05 15.00
N VAL A 89 -3.26 -6.09 14.57
CA VAL A 89 -2.43 -5.25 15.47
C VAL A 89 -3.20 -4.04 16.00
N ALA A 90 -4.21 -3.55 15.27
CA ALA A 90 -5.05 -2.42 15.68
C ALA A 90 -6.29 -2.88 16.47
N THR A 91 -6.77 -2.08 17.42
CA THR A 91 -8.01 -2.34 18.17
C THR A 91 -9.23 -2.41 17.25
N GLU A 92 -9.26 -1.56 16.21
CA GLU A 92 -10.35 -1.47 15.25
C GLU A 92 -9.93 -1.90 13.85
N SER A 93 -9.18 -3.00 13.74
CA SER A 93 -8.80 -3.54 12.44
C SER A 93 -10.00 -4.15 11.70
N SER A 94 -10.09 -3.93 10.39
CA SER A 94 -11.01 -4.64 9.51
C SER A 94 -10.44 -5.99 9.03
N LEU A 95 -9.16 -6.24 9.27
CA LEU A 95 -8.48 -7.48 8.88
C LEU A 95 -9.18 -8.70 9.48
N GLY A 96 -9.65 -9.60 8.62
CA GLY A 96 -10.29 -10.85 9.03
C GLY A 96 -11.78 -10.76 9.37
N LYS A 97 -12.40 -9.58 9.32
CA LYS A 97 -13.87 -9.44 9.55
C LYS A 97 -14.69 -10.20 8.51
N SER A 98 -14.44 -9.97 7.22
CA SER A 98 -15.16 -10.65 6.13
C SER A 98 -15.05 -12.18 6.15
N PRO A 99 -13.85 -12.80 6.29
CA PRO A 99 -13.78 -14.26 6.40
C PRO A 99 -14.46 -14.80 7.66
N ALA A 100 -14.43 -14.09 8.79
CA ALA A 100 -15.18 -14.48 9.98
C ALA A 100 -16.71 -14.47 9.71
N GLU A 101 -17.22 -13.45 9.02
CA GLU A 101 -18.63 -13.40 8.60
C GLU A 101 -19.00 -14.53 7.63
N TRP A 102 -18.15 -14.84 6.65
CA TRP A 102 -18.36 -15.96 5.73
C TRP A 102 -18.40 -17.29 6.48
N SER A 103 -17.48 -17.49 7.42
CA SER A 103 -17.44 -18.65 8.32
C SER A 103 -18.73 -18.78 9.14
N ALA A 104 -19.20 -17.68 9.74
CA ALA A 104 -20.44 -17.68 10.53
C ALA A 104 -21.69 -17.99 9.70
N LYS A 105 -21.69 -17.57 8.42
CA LYS A 105 -22.75 -17.88 7.44
C LYS A 105 -22.63 -19.30 6.86
N GLY A 106 -21.60 -20.07 7.23
CA GLY A 106 -21.39 -21.43 6.74
C GLY A 106 -20.99 -21.50 5.26
N VAL A 107 -20.43 -20.42 4.71
CA VAL A 107 -19.88 -20.41 3.34
C VAL A 107 -18.81 -21.51 3.23
N LYS A 108 -18.82 -22.25 2.13
CA LYS A 108 -17.87 -23.33 1.89
C LYS A 108 -16.65 -22.80 1.14
N ASN A 109 -15.49 -23.42 1.40
CA ASN A 109 -14.30 -23.17 0.61
C ASN A 109 -14.41 -23.82 -0.79
N ALA A 110 -13.41 -23.62 -1.65
CA ALA A 110 -13.41 -24.14 -3.02
C ALA A 110 -13.43 -25.68 -3.08
N HIS A 111 -13.07 -26.36 -1.98
CA HIS A 111 -13.13 -27.81 -1.83
C HIS A 111 -14.46 -28.31 -1.25
N GLY A 112 -15.48 -27.45 -1.09
CA GLY A 112 -16.78 -27.80 -0.53
C GLY A 112 -16.78 -28.06 0.99
N LYS A 113 -15.68 -27.75 1.70
CA LYS A 113 -15.54 -27.94 3.14
C LYS A 113 -15.93 -26.68 3.92
N SER A 114 -16.32 -26.87 5.19
CA SER A 114 -16.48 -25.74 6.12
C SER A 114 -15.10 -25.18 6.46
N HIS A 115 -14.94 -23.87 6.32
CA HIS A 115 -13.72 -23.17 6.70
C HIS A 115 -13.83 -22.66 8.15
N LYS A 116 -12.73 -22.71 8.92
CA LYS A 116 -12.67 -22.15 10.28
C LYS A 116 -11.80 -20.90 10.31
N VAL A 117 -12.36 -19.80 10.82
CA VAL A 117 -11.60 -18.56 11.09
C VAL A 117 -11.39 -18.42 12.58
N LEU A 118 -10.12 -18.28 12.99
CA LEU A 118 -9.72 -18.21 14.39
C LEU A 118 -8.95 -16.91 14.63
N GLU A 119 -9.54 -15.97 15.37
CA GLU A 119 -8.78 -14.86 15.95
C GLU A 119 -8.07 -15.36 17.21
N VAL A 120 -6.76 -15.10 17.27
CA VAL A 120 -5.85 -15.64 18.28
C VAL A 120 -5.28 -14.51 19.13
N SER A 121 -5.21 -14.72 20.44
CA SER A 121 -4.85 -13.68 21.41
C SER A 121 -3.35 -13.36 21.45
N THR A 122 -2.47 -14.30 21.08
CA THR A 122 -1.01 -14.11 21.09
C THR A 122 -0.36 -14.58 19.78
N CYS A 123 0.61 -13.82 19.26
CA CYS A 123 1.36 -14.19 18.04
C CYS A 123 2.09 -15.53 18.17
N THR A 124 2.75 -15.75 19.31
CA THR A 124 3.60 -16.94 19.51
C THR A 124 2.74 -18.21 19.60
N GLY A 125 1.62 -18.15 20.32
CA GLY A 125 0.67 -19.26 20.41
C GLY A 125 0.03 -19.55 19.05
N ALA A 126 -0.34 -18.49 18.31
CA ALA A 126 -0.88 -18.62 16.96
C ALA A 126 0.07 -19.35 16.01
N ALA A 127 1.34 -18.95 15.98
CA ALA A 127 2.31 -19.49 15.05
C ALA A 127 2.63 -20.97 15.36
N ALA A 128 2.61 -21.36 16.64
CA ALA A 128 2.71 -22.76 17.05
C ALA A 128 1.50 -23.59 16.60
N VAL A 129 0.29 -23.04 16.69
CA VAL A 129 -0.93 -23.72 16.21
C VAL A 129 -0.94 -23.85 14.69
N VAL A 130 -0.52 -22.81 13.97
CA VAL A 130 -0.35 -22.86 12.50
C VAL A 130 0.61 -23.97 12.11
N HIS A 131 1.78 -24.04 12.76
CA HIS A 131 2.75 -25.10 12.53
C HIS A 131 2.17 -26.50 12.81
N GLY A 132 1.50 -26.68 13.96
CA GLY A 132 0.87 -27.96 14.31
C GLY A 132 -0.19 -28.39 13.30
N ALA A 133 -1.11 -27.50 12.95
CA ALA A 133 -2.17 -27.81 11.98
C ALA A 133 -1.62 -28.11 10.58
N ALA A 134 -0.60 -27.38 10.12
CA ALA A 134 0.05 -27.64 8.84
C ALA A 134 0.81 -28.97 8.84
N LYS A 135 1.45 -29.34 9.95
CA LYS A 135 2.12 -30.64 10.13
C LYS A 135 1.14 -31.80 10.11
N ASP A 136 -0.08 -31.60 10.62
CA ASP A 136 -1.19 -32.56 10.55
C ASP A 136 -1.91 -32.53 9.18
N ASN A 137 -1.28 -31.96 8.15
CA ASN A 137 -1.74 -31.92 6.76
C ASN A 137 -3.06 -31.15 6.54
N SER A 138 -3.39 -30.22 7.45
CA SER A 138 -4.46 -29.24 7.22
C SER A 138 -3.97 -28.11 6.32
N ALA A 139 -4.79 -27.68 5.37
CA ALA A 139 -4.50 -26.47 4.59
C ALA A 139 -4.74 -25.24 5.48
N VAL A 140 -3.70 -24.44 5.72
CA VAL A 140 -3.73 -23.32 6.67
C VAL A 140 -3.21 -22.04 6.03
N SER A 141 -3.90 -20.93 6.27
CA SER A 141 -3.43 -19.58 5.97
C SER A 141 -3.44 -18.67 7.19
N VAL A 142 -2.68 -17.58 7.11
CA VAL A 142 -2.61 -16.54 8.14
C VAL A 142 -2.96 -15.19 7.53
N LEU A 143 -3.75 -14.38 8.23
CA LEU A 143 -3.97 -12.96 7.94
C LEU A 143 -3.37 -12.14 9.09
N ALA A 144 -2.35 -11.34 8.84
CA ALA A 144 -1.69 -10.57 9.90
C ALA A 144 -1.22 -9.19 9.45
N ASN A 145 -1.05 -8.26 10.38
CA ASN A 145 -0.23 -7.07 10.14
C ASN A 145 1.27 -7.40 10.33
N SER A 146 2.15 -6.69 9.64
CA SER A 146 3.58 -7.04 9.57
C SER A 146 4.32 -7.06 10.91
N GLY A 147 3.92 -6.22 11.87
CA GLY A 147 4.48 -6.23 13.22
C GLY A 147 4.34 -7.57 13.96
N ALA A 148 3.42 -8.44 13.53
CA ALA A 148 3.25 -9.78 14.07
C ALA A 148 4.41 -10.73 13.69
N LEU A 149 5.07 -10.49 12.56
CA LEU A 149 6.07 -11.40 11.99
C LEU A 149 7.27 -11.62 12.91
N SER A 150 7.70 -10.57 13.61
CA SER A 150 8.81 -10.64 14.57
C SER A 150 8.56 -11.67 15.68
N HIS A 151 7.31 -11.83 16.10
CA HIS A 151 6.89 -12.79 17.12
C HIS A 151 6.67 -14.20 16.56
N MET A 152 6.63 -14.37 15.23
CA MET A 152 6.40 -15.65 14.55
C MET A 152 7.70 -16.29 14.04
N LEU A 153 8.85 -15.59 14.10
CA LEU A 153 10.12 -16.03 13.51
C LEU A 153 10.50 -17.48 13.85
N SER A 154 10.39 -17.87 15.12
CA SER A 154 10.72 -19.24 15.56
C SER A 154 9.87 -20.29 14.83
N SER A 155 8.55 -20.09 14.79
CA SER A 155 7.65 -20.99 14.08
C SER A 155 7.85 -20.93 12.57
N MET A 156 8.21 -19.77 12.00
CA MET A 156 8.53 -19.67 10.57
C MET A 156 9.72 -20.56 10.19
N PHE A 157 10.79 -20.58 11.00
CA PHE A 157 11.90 -21.52 10.78
C PHE A 157 11.43 -22.98 10.82
N GLN A 158 10.54 -23.34 11.74
CA GLN A 158 10.00 -24.70 11.84
C GLN A 158 9.10 -25.06 10.64
N ILE A 159 8.22 -24.15 10.21
CA ILE A 159 7.33 -24.34 9.06
C ILE A 159 8.15 -24.55 7.78
N SER A 160 9.18 -23.73 7.58
CA SER A 160 10.10 -23.82 6.46
C SER A 160 10.92 -25.11 6.47
N ALA A 161 11.49 -25.47 7.62
CA ALA A 161 12.24 -26.74 7.77
C ALA A 161 11.36 -27.97 7.55
N GLY A 162 10.08 -27.91 7.94
CA GLY A 162 9.08 -28.93 7.67
C GLY A 162 8.56 -28.97 6.23
N LYS A 163 9.00 -28.04 5.36
CA LYS A 163 8.52 -27.88 3.98
C LYS A 163 6.99 -27.77 3.89
N LEU A 164 6.40 -27.04 4.84
CA LEU A 164 4.96 -26.93 4.96
C LEU A 164 4.43 -25.81 4.04
N PRO A 165 3.46 -26.09 3.16
CA PRO A 165 2.96 -25.13 2.17
C PRO A 165 1.97 -24.12 2.80
N VAL A 166 2.45 -23.33 3.75
CA VAL A 166 1.67 -22.29 4.44
C VAL A 166 1.79 -20.96 3.71
N VAL A 167 0.67 -20.23 3.55
CA VAL A 167 0.66 -18.86 3.02
C VAL A 167 0.21 -17.87 4.09
N MET A 168 1.07 -16.90 4.39
CA MET A 168 0.80 -15.77 5.28
C MET A 168 0.49 -14.54 4.44
N HIS A 169 -0.75 -14.05 4.46
CA HIS A 169 -1.11 -12.77 3.85
C HIS A 169 -0.89 -11.63 4.85
N VAL A 170 0.05 -10.74 4.54
CA VAL A 170 0.58 -9.75 5.47
C VAL A 170 0.31 -8.32 5.01
N ALA A 171 -0.45 -7.58 5.81
CA ALA A 171 -0.66 -6.14 5.65
C ALA A 171 0.54 -5.37 6.25
N THR A 172 1.38 -4.78 5.40
CA THR A 172 2.63 -4.10 5.82
C THR A 172 2.37 -2.72 6.38
N GLN A 173 2.93 -2.43 7.56
CA GLN A 173 2.80 -1.12 8.19
C GLN A 173 3.95 -0.85 9.16
N GLY A 174 4.35 0.41 9.27
CA GLY A 174 5.16 0.96 10.34
C GLY A 174 4.36 2.00 11.12
N VAL A 175 4.73 2.19 12.38
CA VAL A 175 4.14 3.21 13.26
C VAL A 175 5.25 4.13 13.75
N ASN A 176 5.06 5.44 13.66
CA ASN A 176 6.03 6.42 14.15
C ASN A 176 5.79 6.76 15.65
N LYS A 177 6.55 7.70 16.21
CA LYS A 177 6.45 8.07 17.64
C LYS A 177 5.13 8.75 17.97
N GLU A 178 4.52 9.39 16.97
CA GLU A 178 3.25 10.11 17.04
C GLU A 178 2.05 9.21 16.69
N PHE A 179 2.23 7.89 16.65
CA PHE A 179 1.21 6.89 16.25
C PHE A 179 0.71 7.01 14.81
N GLY A 180 1.38 7.83 13.99
CA GLY A 180 1.15 7.92 12.56
C GLY A 180 1.54 6.63 11.86
N VAL A 181 0.68 6.17 10.96
CA VAL A 181 0.90 4.96 10.17
C VAL A 181 1.51 5.26 8.81
N TYR A 182 2.47 4.44 8.41
CA TYR A 182 3.08 4.50 7.09
C TYR A 182 3.32 3.08 6.56
N ASN A 183 3.37 2.91 5.25
CA ASN A 183 3.73 1.61 4.69
C ASN A 183 5.22 1.34 4.88
N SER A 184 5.58 0.13 5.32
CA SER A 184 6.97 -0.29 5.46
C SER A 184 7.10 -1.79 5.27
N VAL A 185 7.99 -2.20 4.35
CA VAL A 185 8.32 -3.61 4.12
C VAL A 185 9.43 -4.13 5.06
N ALA A 186 9.87 -3.32 6.03
CA ALA A 186 10.99 -3.66 6.91
C ALA A 186 10.77 -4.98 7.67
N ASP A 187 9.59 -5.20 8.22
CA ASP A 187 9.24 -6.42 8.94
C ASP A 187 9.27 -7.66 8.03
N VAL A 188 8.78 -7.52 6.79
CA VAL A 188 8.85 -8.61 5.79
C VAL A 188 10.31 -8.88 5.42
N ALA A 189 11.11 -7.83 5.20
CA ALA A 189 12.53 -7.97 4.92
C ALA A 189 13.30 -8.63 6.08
N ALA A 190 12.90 -8.39 7.33
CA ALA A 190 13.49 -9.05 8.51
C ALA A 190 13.27 -10.58 8.51
N THR A 191 12.25 -11.06 7.82
CA THR A 191 11.98 -12.51 7.69
C THR A 191 12.77 -13.20 6.56
N SER A 192 13.65 -12.47 5.86
CA SER A 192 14.37 -12.97 4.66
C SER A 192 15.12 -14.28 4.87
N PHE A 193 15.59 -14.55 6.10
CA PHE A 193 16.40 -15.72 6.43
C PHE A 193 15.58 -16.90 6.96
N THR A 194 14.26 -16.76 7.11
CA THR A 194 13.37 -17.82 7.62
C THR A 194 13.16 -18.95 6.61
N GLY A 195 13.49 -18.72 5.34
CA GLY A 195 13.22 -19.63 4.22
C GLY A 195 11.82 -19.48 3.60
N PHE A 196 11.03 -18.51 4.06
CA PHE A 196 9.81 -18.10 3.37
C PHE A 196 10.15 -17.35 2.08
N ALA A 197 9.39 -17.62 1.02
CA ALA A 197 9.32 -16.74 -0.13
C ALA A 197 8.45 -15.51 0.19
N SER A 198 8.76 -14.35 -0.36
CA SER A 198 8.03 -13.10 -0.12
C SER A 198 7.58 -12.50 -1.45
N LEU A 199 6.28 -12.45 -1.68
CA LEU A 199 5.62 -11.99 -2.90
C LEU A 199 4.72 -10.78 -2.60
N GLY A 200 4.93 -9.67 -3.29
CA GLY A 200 4.32 -8.37 -3.01
C GLY A 200 3.29 -7.92 -4.05
N SER A 201 2.18 -7.38 -3.55
CA SER A 201 1.09 -6.77 -4.32
C SER A 201 1.03 -5.26 -4.10
N ASN A 202 0.74 -4.51 -5.17
CA ASN A 202 0.73 -3.05 -5.16
C ASN A 202 -0.69 -2.46 -5.27
N THR A 203 -1.68 -3.25 -5.70
CA THR A 203 -3.07 -2.83 -5.89
C THR A 203 -4.07 -3.86 -5.36
N VAL A 204 -5.34 -3.49 -5.22
CA VAL A 204 -6.42 -4.40 -4.79
C VAL A 204 -6.53 -5.64 -5.69
N LYS A 205 -6.44 -5.46 -7.03
CA LYS A 205 -6.48 -6.56 -7.99
C LYS A 205 -5.29 -7.51 -7.82
N GLU A 206 -4.10 -6.95 -7.62
CA GLU A 206 -2.89 -7.74 -7.41
C GLU A 206 -2.95 -8.52 -6.09
N SER A 207 -3.56 -7.96 -5.03
CA SER A 207 -3.78 -8.68 -3.77
C SER A 207 -4.62 -9.94 -3.94
N HIS A 208 -5.54 -9.97 -4.92
CA HIS A 208 -6.27 -11.18 -5.31
C HIS A 208 -5.36 -12.10 -6.15
N ASP A 209 -4.78 -11.59 -7.24
CA ASP A 209 -4.09 -12.43 -8.22
C ASP A 209 -2.82 -13.09 -7.67
N LEU A 210 -1.99 -12.31 -6.97
CA LEU A 210 -0.72 -12.79 -6.42
C LEU A 210 -0.93 -13.62 -5.16
N ALA A 211 -2.09 -13.51 -4.49
CA ALA A 211 -2.48 -14.49 -3.49
C ALA A 211 -2.67 -15.88 -4.13
N ILE A 212 -3.32 -15.97 -5.30
CA ILE A 212 -3.47 -17.25 -6.02
C ILE A 212 -2.09 -17.81 -6.41
N VAL A 213 -1.22 -16.96 -6.97
CA VAL A 213 0.16 -17.33 -7.31
C VAL A 213 0.90 -17.88 -6.09
N ALA A 214 0.81 -17.21 -4.95
CA ALA A 214 1.47 -17.65 -3.71
C ALA A 214 0.99 -19.02 -3.24
N HIS A 215 -0.33 -19.29 -3.26
CA HIS A 215 -0.89 -20.59 -2.88
C HIS A 215 -0.46 -21.70 -3.84
N VAL A 216 -0.53 -21.47 -5.15
CA VAL A 216 -0.10 -22.45 -6.15
C VAL A 216 1.41 -22.74 -6.03
N ALA A 217 2.24 -21.70 -5.97
CA ALA A 217 3.69 -21.86 -5.86
C ALA A 217 4.10 -22.53 -4.54
N SER A 218 3.46 -22.17 -3.42
CA SER A 218 3.68 -22.79 -2.11
C SER A 218 3.38 -24.29 -2.14
N ALA A 219 2.23 -24.68 -2.70
CA ALA A 219 1.81 -26.06 -2.80
C ALA A 219 2.75 -26.90 -3.68
N VAL A 220 3.28 -26.34 -4.77
CA VAL A 220 4.16 -27.05 -5.71
C VAL A 220 5.60 -27.14 -5.19
N ALA A 221 6.12 -26.06 -4.62
CA ALA A 221 7.50 -25.98 -4.13
C ALA A 221 7.68 -26.57 -2.73
N SER A 222 6.59 -26.83 -2.00
CA SER A 222 6.61 -27.14 -0.56
C SER A 222 7.44 -26.10 0.23
N THR A 223 7.34 -24.84 -0.19
CA THR A 223 8.02 -23.70 0.41
C THR A 223 6.96 -22.74 0.91
N PRO A 224 7.00 -22.30 2.18
CA PRO A 224 5.99 -21.37 2.67
C PRO A 224 6.16 -19.96 2.07
N PHE A 225 5.06 -19.22 1.97
CA PHE A 225 5.02 -17.88 1.35
C PHE A 225 4.49 -16.82 2.31
N ILE A 226 5.08 -15.63 2.21
CA ILE A 226 4.50 -14.36 2.65
C ILE A 226 3.97 -13.66 1.42
N HIS A 227 2.65 -13.53 1.30
CA HIS A 227 2.02 -12.63 0.35
C HIS A 227 1.77 -11.29 1.04
N PHE A 228 2.53 -10.25 0.71
CA PHE A 228 2.42 -8.96 1.38
C PHE A 228 1.82 -7.87 0.50
N PHE A 229 1.13 -6.92 1.13
CA PHE A 229 0.55 -5.75 0.49
C PHE A 229 0.50 -4.59 1.47
N ASP A 230 0.40 -3.36 0.97
CA ASP A 230 0.36 -2.16 1.81
C ASP A 230 -0.84 -2.20 2.79
N GLY A 231 -0.53 -2.29 4.08
CA GLY A 231 -1.49 -2.37 5.18
C GLY A 231 -2.16 -1.06 5.54
N VAL A 232 -1.59 0.08 5.13
CA VAL A 232 -2.13 1.41 5.40
C VAL A 232 -3.05 1.87 4.27
N ARG A 233 -2.70 1.52 3.03
CA ARG A 233 -3.33 2.11 1.85
C ARG A 233 -4.04 1.11 0.93
N VAL A 234 -3.46 -0.06 0.64
CA VAL A 234 -4.08 -1.06 -0.25
C VAL A 234 -5.07 -1.94 0.50
N ALA A 235 -4.76 -2.29 1.75
CA ALA A 235 -5.58 -3.16 2.59
C ALA A 235 -7.04 -2.67 2.70
N SER A 236 -7.23 -1.37 2.99
CA SER A 236 -8.54 -0.75 3.19
C SER A 236 -9.08 -0.01 1.96
N GLU A 237 -8.31 0.12 0.87
CA GLU A 237 -8.84 0.60 -0.40
C GLU A 237 -9.86 -0.39 -0.94
N LYS A 238 -11.04 0.12 -1.31
CA LYS A 238 -12.06 -0.62 -2.07
C LYS A 238 -11.99 -0.21 -3.52
N ALA A 239 -11.98 -1.19 -4.42
CA ALA A 239 -12.05 -0.95 -5.85
C ALA A 239 -12.94 -2.00 -6.53
N ILE A 240 -13.58 -1.60 -7.62
CA ILE A 240 -14.25 -2.56 -8.52
C ILE A 240 -13.16 -3.25 -9.32
N VAL A 241 -12.89 -4.52 -9.01
CA VAL A 241 -11.89 -5.31 -9.72
C VAL A 241 -12.48 -6.67 -10.12
N PRO A 242 -11.99 -7.29 -11.21
CA PRO A 242 -12.42 -8.64 -11.54
C PRO A 242 -11.89 -9.65 -10.51
N VAL A 243 -12.82 -10.37 -9.86
CA VAL A 243 -12.53 -11.38 -8.82
C VAL A 243 -12.94 -12.76 -9.32
N ILE A 244 -12.04 -13.73 -9.26
CA ILE A 244 -12.35 -15.13 -9.59
C ILE A 244 -13.23 -15.68 -8.47
N GLN A 245 -14.39 -16.23 -8.80
CA GLN A 245 -15.32 -16.71 -7.79
C GLN A 245 -14.83 -18.02 -7.16
N THR A 246 -15.20 -18.26 -5.89
CA THR A 246 -14.78 -19.46 -5.14
C THR A 246 -15.14 -20.77 -5.86
N ALA A 247 -16.25 -20.79 -6.61
CA ALA A 247 -16.70 -21.96 -7.35
C ALA A 247 -15.72 -22.37 -8.48
N ASP A 248 -15.08 -21.40 -9.13
CA ASP A 248 -14.16 -21.64 -10.25
C ASP A 248 -12.71 -21.81 -9.75
N LEU A 249 -12.40 -21.21 -8.59
CA LEU A 249 -11.04 -21.12 -8.08
C LEU A 249 -10.38 -22.49 -7.84
N GLY A 250 -11.13 -23.47 -7.33
CA GLY A 250 -10.61 -24.81 -7.07
C GLY A 250 -10.08 -25.49 -8.33
N ALA A 251 -10.87 -25.49 -9.41
CA ALA A 251 -10.47 -26.08 -10.68
C ALA A 251 -9.27 -25.36 -11.33
N ILE A 252 -9.25 -24.02 -11.27
CA ILE A 252 -8.15 -23.20 -11.79
C ILE A 252 -6.84 -23.52 -11.04
N VAL A 253 -6.90 -23.58 -9.71
CA VAL A 253 -5.73 -23.88 -8.87
C VAL A 253 -5.25 -25.31 -9.07
N GLU A 254 -6.14 -26.29 -9.14
CA GLU A 254 -5.78 -27.68 -9.42
C GLU A 254 -5.08 -27.83 -10.78
N GLN A 255 -5.61 -27.16 -11.82
CA GLN A 255 -4.99 -27.14 -13.14
C GLN A 255 -3.60 -26.49 -13.10
N ALA A 256 -3.46 -25.33 -12.45
CA ALA A 256 -2.19 -24.63 -12.33
C ALA A 256 -1.15 -25.45 -11.56
N ILE A 257 -1.55 -26.13 -10.47
CA ILE A 257 -0.69 -27.04 -9.71
C ILE A 257 -0.26 -28.22 -10.57
N SER A 258 -1.18 -28.81 -11.35
CA SER A 258 -0.86 -29.95 -12.24
C SER A 258 0.21 -29.59 -13.27
N HIS A 259 0.07 -28.43 -13.92
CA HIS A 259 1.08 -27.93 -14.87
C HIS A 259 2.41 -27.64 -14.19
N ALA A 260 2.40 -26.94 -13.05
CA ALA A 260 3.62 -26.54 -12.36
C ALA A 260 4.37 -27.72 -11.72
N LYS A 261 3.68 -28.78 -11.29
CA LYS A 261 4.29 -30.02 -10.78
C LYS A 261 5.20 -30.70 -11.79
N ALA A 262 4.93 -30.57 -13.09
CA ALA A 262 5.77 -31.16 -14.14
C ALA A 262 7.18 -30.54 -14.20
N ILE A 263 7.37 -29.36 -13.62
CA ILE A 263 8.64 -28.60 -13.64
C ILE A 263 9.10 -28.20 -12.24
N SER A 264 8.60 -28.83 -11.18
CA SER A 264 8.86 -28.42 -9.79
C SER A 264 10.33 -28.52 -9.34
N SER A 265 11.20 -29.12 -10.15
CA SER A 265 12.64 -29.24 -9.91
C SER A 265 13.45 -27.97 -10.27
N ILE A 266 12.84 -26.99 -10.92
CA ILE A 266 13.50 -25.73 -11.27
C ILE A 266 13.66 -24.81 -10.04
N PRO A 267 14.58 -23.83 -10.08
CA PRO A 267 14.71 -22.84 -9.01
C PRO A 267 13.39 -22.10 -8.71
N LEU A 268 13.15 -21.81 -7.43
CA LEU A 268 11.89 -21.21 -6.98
C LEU A 268 11.50 -19.91 -7.73
N PRO A 269 12.40 -18.96 -8.05
CA PRO A 269 12.05 -17.82 -8.89
C PRO A 269 11.44 -18.22 -10.25
N ASP A 270 12.06 -19.18 -10.93
CA ASP A 270 11.60 -19.66 -12.25
C ASP A 270 10.24 -20.35 -12.13
N LEU A 271 10.02 -21.11 -11.06
CA LEU A 271 8.74 -21.73 -10.76
C LEU A 271 7.65 -20.68 -10.53
N VAL A 272 7.93 -19.63 -9.74
CA VAL A 272 6.96 -18.55 -9.49
C VAL A 272 6.60 -17.83 -10.79
N GLU A 273 7.58 -17.49 -11.64
CA GLU A 273 7.30 -16.82 -12.92
C GLU A 273 6.54 -17.73 -13.91
N ASN A 274 6.78 -19.04 -13.87
CA ASN A 274 5.98 -20.00 -14.63
C ASN A 274 4.53 -20.06 -14.12
N VAL A 275 4.32 -20.11 -12.80
CA VAL A 275 2.98 -20.08 -12.20
C VAL A 275 2.24 -18.78 -12.59
N MET A 276 2.91 -17.63 -12.52
CA MET A 276 2.37 -16.34 -13.01
C MET A 276 1.95 -16.42 -14.48
N SER A 277 2.78 -17.03 -15.33
CA SER A 277 2.51 -17.19 -16.76
C SER A 277 1.30 -18.11 -17.03
N ASN A 278 1.20 -19.22 -16.31
CA ASN A 278 0.09 -20.18 -16.47
C ASN A 278 -1.25 -19.62 -15.99
N LEU A 279 -1.23 -18.75 -14.98
CA LEU A 279 -2.44 -18.11 -14.45
C LEU A 279 -2.86 -16.87 -15.25
N ALA A 280 -2.00 -16.35 -16.14
CA ALA A 280 -2.22 -15.07 -16.81
C ALA A 280 -3.55 -14.98 -17.58
N SER A 281 -3.98 -16.06 -18.23
CA SER A 281 -5.28 -16.11 -18.94
C SER A 281 -6.49 -16.08 -18.01
N HIS A 282 -6.35 -16.56 -16.77
CA HIS A 282 -7.42 -16.58 -15.78
C HIS A 282 -7.51 -15.24 -15.02
N VAL A 283 -6.37 -14.68 -14.65
CA VAL A 283 -6.33 -13.40 -13.92
C VAL A 283 -6.38 -12.18 -14.84
N GLY A 284 -6.15 -12.36 -16.14
CA GLY A 284 -6.19 -11.28 -17.14
C GLY A 284 -4.96 -10.37 -17.12
N HIS A 285 -3.87 -10.78 -16.48
CA HIS A 285 -2.62 -10.01 -16.40
C HIS A 285 -1.39 -10.93 -16.44
N HIS A 286 -0.37 -10.52 -17.19
CA HIS A 286 0.91 -11.24 -17.25
C HIS A 286 1.88 -10.65 -16.24
N TYR A 287 1.94 -11.26 -15.06
CA TYR A 287 2.91 -10.89 -14.03
C TYR A 287 4.31 -11.40 -14.34
N LYS A 288 5.31 -10.67 -13.86
CA LYS A 288 6.71 -11.08 -13.78
C LYS A 288 7.25 -10.83 -12.38
N LEU A 289 8.37 -11.46 -12.05
CA LEU A 289 9.02 -11.24 -10.74
C LEU A 289 9.46 -9.77 -10.57
N PHE A 290 9.92 -9.17 -11.66
CA PHE A 290 10.31 -7.77 -11.79
C PHE A 290 9.67 -7.20 -13.05
N GLU A 291 8.84 -6.17 -12.90
CA GLU A 291 8.08 -5.58 -14.01
C GLU A 291 8.62 -4.19 -14.33
N TYR A 292 9.10 -4.01 -15.56
CA TYR A 292 9.56 -2.72 -16.06
C TYR A 292 8.43 -1.94 -16.73
N VAL A 293 8.34 -0.64 -16.45
CA VAL A 293 7.43 0.32 -17.09
C VAL A 293 8.20 1.60 -17.39
N GLY A 294 8.12 2.12 -18.62
CA GLY A 294 8.75 3.38 -19.00
C GLY A 294 9.41 3.33 -20.37
N ALA A 295 10.26 4.31 -20.65
CA ALA A 295 10.93 4.42 -21.93
C ALA A 295 11.97 3.29 -22.12
N ALA A 296 11.94 2.56 -23.24
CA ALA A 296 12.97 1.55 -23.54
C ALA A 296 14.40 2.11 -23.53
N SER A 297 14.55 3.42 -23.79
CA SER A 297 15.80 4.16 -23.74
C SER A 297 16.16 4.74 -22.37
N ALA A 298 15.40 4.41 -21.31
CA ALA A 298 15.51 5.07 -20.00
C ALA A 298 16.95 5.10 -19.50
N GLU A 299 17.41 6.30 -19.13
CA GLU A 299 18.71 6.48 -18.47
C GLU A 299 18.57 6.51 -16.95
N THR A 300 17.38 6.83 -16.45
CA THR A 300 17.04 6.87 -15.02
C THR A 300 15.93 5.89 -14.73
N VAL A 301 16.17 4.93 -13.83
CA VAL A 301 15.16 3.95 -13.42
C VAL A 301 14.90 4.07 -11.92
N VAL A 302 13.64 4.17 -11.54
CA VAL A 302 13.22 4.07 -10.14
C VAL A 302 12.93 2.60 -9.85
N VAL A 303 13.40 2.08 -8.71
CA VAL A 303 13.09 0.74 -8.23
C VAL A 303 12.21 0.89 -7.00
N ALA A 304 11.03 0.27 -7.04
CA ALA A 304 10.02 0.40 -5.99
C ALA A 304 9.30 -0.91 -5.70
N VAL A 305 8.79 -1.04 -4.48
CA VAL A 305 8.04 -2.19 -3.98
C VAL A 305 6.74 -1.71 -3.31
N GLY A 306 5.69 -2.52 -3.43
CA GLY A 306 4.38 -2.22 -2.85
C GLY A 306 3.70 -1.01 -3.51
N SER A 307 2.78 -0.40 -2.77
CA SER A 307 1.95 0.73 -3.21
C SER A 307 2.74 1.90 -3.82
N SER A 308 3.95 2.18 -3.32
CA SER A 308 4.82 3.25 -3.83
C SER A 308 5.08 3.12 -5.33
N ALA A 309 5.16 1.89 -5.85
CA ALA A 309 5.36 1.64 -7.27
C ALA A 309 4.20 2.16 -8.14
N THR A 310 2.96 2.25 -7.61
CA THR A 310 1.81 2.75 -8.37
C THR A 310 1.89 4.26 -8.61
N VAL A 311 2.33 5.02 -7.60
CA VAL A 311 2.51 6.48 -7.69
C VAL A 311 3.69 6.82 -8.59
N VAL A 312 4.77 6.03 -8.50
CA VAL A 312 5.91 6.18 -9.41
C VAL A 312 5.51 5.85 -10.84
N GLU A 313 4.69 4.82 -11.04
CA GLU A 313 4.24 4.43 -12.36
C GLU A 313 3.44 5.55 -13.04
N GLU A 314 2.51 6.18 -12.31
CA GLU A 314 1.75 7.32 -12.84
C GLU A 314 2.70 8.43 -13.30
N SER A 315 3.67 8.79 -12.45
CA SER A 315 4.65 9.82 -12.76
C SER A 315 5.53 9.47 -13.95
N VAL A 316 6.06 8.24 -13.98
CA VAL A 316 6.90 7.74 -15.07
C VAL A 316 6.14 7.70 -16.38
N ARG A 317 4.88 7.25 -16.39
CA ARG A 317 4.05 7.24 -17.61
C ARG A 317 3.83 8.64 -18.17
N ASN A 318 3.55 9.62 -17.31
CA ASN A 318 3.35 11.01 -17.73
C ASN A 318 4.64 11.65 -18.25
N LEU A 319 5.76 11.42 -17.56
CA LEU A 319 7.06 11.95 -17.98
C LEU A 319 7.56 11.26 -19.26
N ALA A 320 7.36 9.95 -19.40
CA ALA A 320 7.67 9.23 -20.63
C ALA A 320 6.80 9.69 -21.81
N ALA A 321 5.51 9.97 -21.58
CA ALA A 321 4.62 10.54 -22.60
C ALA A 321 5.06 11.94 -23.06
N SER A 322 5.74 12.71 -22.19
CA SER A 322 6.38 13.98 -22.53
C SER A 322 7.81 13.84 -23.08
N GLY A 323 8.25 12.62 -23.40
CA GLY A 323 9.52 12.32 -24.05
C GLY A 323 10.72 12.19 -23.10
N GLN A 324 10.51 12.17 -21.78
CA GLN A 324 11.61 12.00 -20.83
C GLN A 324 12.08 10.54 -20.75
N SER A 325 13.40 10.36 -20.64
CA SER A 325 14.05 9.05 -20.61
C SER A 325 14.08 8.44 -19.19
N VAL A 326 12.89 8.18 -18.65
CA VAL A 326 12.69 7.65 -17.29
C VAL A 326 11.95 6.30 -17.31
N GLY A 327 12.20 5.49 -16.30
CA GLY A 327 11.55 4.20 -16.09
C GLY A 327 11.30 3.86 -14.63
N LEU A 328 10.49 2.85 -14.43
CA LEU A 328 10.18 2.21 -13.15
C LEU A 328 10.42 0.70 -13.30
N LEU A 329 11.00 0.09 -12.28
CA LEU A 329 11.04 -1.35 -12.10
C LEU A 329 10.33 -1.70 -10.79
N LYS A 330 9.20 -2.42 -10.91
CA LYS A 330 8.38 -2.88 -9.79
C LYS A 330 8.88 -4.23 -9.33
N ILE A 331 9.00 -4.40 -8.01
CA ILE A 331 9.40 -5.68 -7.40
C ILE A 331 8.15 -6.42 -6.95
N ARG A 332 7.99 -7.67 -7.43
CA ARG A 332 6.96 -8.61 -6.96
C ARG A 332 7.57 -9.62 -6.02
N LEU A 333 8.56 -10.38 -6.49
CA LEU A 333 9.23 -11.37 -5.67
C LEU A 333 10.41 -10.72 -4.94
N LEU A 334 10.21 -10.42 -3.65
CA LEU A 334 11.27 -9.89 -2.79
C LEU A 334 12.22 -11.01 -2.35
N ARG A 335 11.68 -12.20 -2.04
CA ARG A 335 12.48 -13.38 -1.66
C ARG A 335 11.93 -14.66 -2.30
N PRO A 336 12.79 -15.59 -2.73
CA PRO A 336 14.23 -15.43 -2.90
C PRO A 336 14.56 -14.37 -3.97
N TRP A 337 15.59 -13.56 -3.74
CA TRP A 337 16.00 -12.52 -4.69
C TRP A 337 16.67 -13.15 -5.90
N SER A 338 16.23 -12.78 -7.11
CA SER A 338 16.84 -13.27 -8.36
C SER A 338 17.52 -12.13 -9.12
N ALA A 339 18.84 -12.03 -8.96
CA ALA A 339 19.66 -11.05 -9.68
C ALA A 339 19.49 -11.17 -11.20
N ARG A 340 19.48 -12.40 -11.73
CA ARG A 340 19.22 -12.69 -13.15
C ARG A 340 17.94 -12.03 -13.66
N HIS A 341 16.79 -12.26 -13.01
CA HIS A 341 15.51 -11.69 -13.47
C HIS A 341 15.47 -10.17 -13.28
N PHE A 342 16.00 -9.66 -12.16
CA PHE A 342 16.09 -8.23 -11.89
C PHE A 342 16.89 -7.49 -12.98
N LEU A 343 18.10 -7.95 -13.27
CA LEU A 343 18.98 -7.36 -14.27
C LEU A 343 18.43 -7.51 -15.69
N SER A 344 17.78 -8.63 -15.99
CA SER A 344 17.17 -8.86 -17.31
C SER A 344 15.96 -7.96 -17.56
N ALA A 345 15.29 -7.49 -16.51
CA ALA A 345 14.18 -6.54 -16.62
C ALA A 345 14.66 -5.09 -16.78
N LEU A 346 15.92 -4.77 -16.47
CA LEU A 346 16.47 -3.43 -16.63
C LEU A 346 16.82 -3.11 -18.10
N PRO A 347 16.52 -1.89 -18.57
CA PRO A 347 17.03 -1.44 -19.87
C PRO A 347 18.54 -1.30 -19.82
N ARG A 348 19.24 -1.81 -20.85
CA ARG A 348 20.72 -1.73 -20.96
C ARG A 348 21.25 -0.28 -21.03
N THR A 349 20.37 0.71 -21.25
CA THR A 349 20.69 2.15 -21.29
C THR A 349 20.74 2.82 -19.91
N VAL A 350 20.36 2.12 -18.84
CA VAL A 350 20.29 2.71 -17.50
C VAL A 350 21.65 3.18 -17.02
N LYS A 351 21.72 4.44 -16.57
CA LYS A 351 22.92 5.08 -16.00
C LYS A 351 22.73 5.40 -14.52
N ARG A 352 21.49 5.61 -14.08
CA ARG A 352 21.12 6.02 -12.73
C ARG A 352 19.94 5.18 -12.24
N ILE A 353 20.05 4.65 -11.03
CA ILE A 353 18.99 3.91 -10.36
C ILE A 353 18.66 4.61 -9.04
N ALA A 354 17.38 4.84 -8.79
CA ALA A 354 16.92 5.37 -7.52
C ALA A 354 15.99 4.38 -6.84
N ILE A 355 16.32 4.01 -5.60
CA ILE A 355 15.62 2.98 -4.85
C ILE A 355 14.70 3.65 -3.83
N ILE A 356 13.42 3.32 -3.88
CA ILE A 356 12.44 3.71 -2.86
C ILE A 356 12.45 2.66 -1.76
N ASP A 357 13.07 3.01 -0.64
CA ASP A 357 13.23 2.13 0.51
C ASP A 357 12.95 2.90 1.81
N ASP A 358 11.73 2.76 2.31
CA ASP A 358 11.26 3.39 3.55
C ASP A 358 11.55 2.54 4.80
N SER A 359 12.32 1.46 4.68
CA SER A 359 12.75 0.69 5.83
C SER A 359 13.77 1.49 6.66
N LYS A 360 13.42 1.76 7.92
CA LYS A 360 14.35 2.30 8.91
C LYS A 360 14.82 1.16 9.80
N ILE A 361 16.05 0.69 9.56
CA ILE A 361 16.72 -0.26 10.44
C ILE A 361 17.65 0.53 11.35
N ALA A 362 17.37 0.52 12.66
CA ALA A 362 18.20 1.21 13.65
C ALA A 362 19.66 0.69 13.59
N GLY A 363 20.63 1.60 13.54
CA GLY A 363 22.06 1.25 13.47
C GLY A 363 22.56 0.78 12.10
N SER A 364 21.72 0.73 11.06
CA SER A 364 22.17 0.40 9.69
C SER A 364 23.02 1.52 9.07
N SER A 365 23.96 1.13 8.21
CA SER A 365 24.83 2.00 7.43
C SER A 365 24.05 2.77 6.35
N SER A 366 23.27 3.79 6.72
CA SER A 366 22.48 4.71 5.84
C SER A 366 21.52 4.09 4.80
N HIS A 367 21.60 2.78 4.53
CA HIS A 367 20.96 2.05 3.45
C HIS A 367 20.08 0.94 4.01
N GLY A 368 18.91 0.74 3.41
CA GLY A 368 17.98 -0.34 3.77
C GLY A 368 18.29 -1.65 3.02
N PRO A 369 17.53 -2.73 3.30
CA PRO A 369 17.78 -4.05 2.74
C PRO A 369 17.57 -4.08 1.23
N LEU A 370 16.62 -3.31 0.68
CA LEU A 370 16.39 -3.29 -0.76
C LEU A 370 17.57 -2.65 -1.50
N PHE A 371 18.18 -1.63 -0.91
CA PHE A 371 19.40 -1.04 -1.45
C PHE A 371 20.54 -2.06 -1.55
N LEU A 372 20.71 -2.90 -0.52
CA LEU A 372 21.73 -3.95 -0.51
C LEU A 372 21.44 -5.05 -1.56
N ASP A 373 20.18 -5.43 -1.73
CA ASP A 373 19.78 -6.43 -2.73
C ASP A 373 20.05 -5.93 -4.16
N VAL A 374 19.68 -4.69 -4.46
CA VAL A 374 19.91 -4.09 -5.79
C VAL A 374 21.39 -3.91 -6.08
N THR A 375 22.16 -3.40 -5.11
CA THR A 375 23.61 -3.19 -5.31
C THR A 375 24.35 -4.52 -5.50
N SER A 376 24.03 -5.54 -4.71
CA SER A 376 24.65 -6.87 -4.86
C SER A 376 24.25 -7.57 -6.16
N ALA A 377 23.05 -7.32 -6.70
CA ALA A 377 22.59 -7.93 -7.95
C ALA A 377 23.53 -7.64 -9.13
N PHE A 378 24.17 -6.48 -9.18
CA PHE A 378 25.06 -6.08 -10.27
C PHE A 378 26.39 -6.85 -10.35
N TYR A 379 26.69 -7.71 -9.37
CA TYR A 379 27.83 -8.63 -9.43
C TYR A 379 27.49 -9.97 -10.10
N ASP A 380 26.24 -10.18 -10.52
CA ASP A 380 25.85 -11.33 -11.31
C ASP A 380 26.35 -11.19 -12.77
N SER A 381 26.85 -12.30 -13.33
CA SER A 381 27.43 -12.39 -14.68
C SER A 381 26.51 -11.92 -15.82
N VAL A 382 25.19 -11.87 -15.59
CA VAL A 382 24.20 -11.38 -16.56
C VAL A 382 24.39 -9.88 -16.87
N TRP A 383 24.98 -9.13 -15.93
CA TRP A 383 25.33 -7.72 -16.13
C TRP A 383 26.79 -7.56 -16.58
N SER A 384 26.96 -7.12 -17.82
CA SER A 384 28.28 -6.92 -18.44
C SER A 384 28.63 -5.46 -18.72
N LEU A 385 27.80 -4.52 -18.25
CA LEU A 385 27.95 -3.08 -18.44
C LEU A 385 28.48 -2.42 -17.17
N PRO A 386 28.97 -1.17 -17.21
CA PRO A 386 29.27 -0.42 -16.00
C PRO A 386 28.06 -0.39 -15.05
N ILE A 387 28.32 -0.53 -13.75
CA ILE A 387 27.26 -0.47 -12.73
C ILE A 387 26.68 0.95 -12.71
N PRO A 388 25.34 1.11 -12.82
CA PRO A 388 24.70 2.43 -12.72
C PRO A 388 25.00 3.12 -11.40
N ALA A 389 24.93 4.45 -11.37
CA ALA A 389 24.95 5.18 -10.10
C ALA A 389 23.65 4.87 -9.32
N ILE A 390 23.77 4.31 -8.12
CA ILE A 390 22.64 3.88 -7.30
C ILE A 390 22.43 4.88 -6.16
N PHE A 391 21.21 5.42 -6.08
CA PHE A 391 20.78 6.39 -5.08
C PHE A 391 19.66 5.81 -4.23
N LYS A 392 19.58 6.24 -2.98
CA LYS A 392 18.43 6.00 -2.12
C LYS A 392 17.51 7.22 -2.16
N GLY A 393 16.22 7.00 -2.42
CA GLY A 393 15.19 8.00 -2.22
C GLY A 393 14.73 8.01 -0.77
N HIS A 394 14.73 9.18 -0.13
CA HIS A 394 14.15 9.38 1.20
C HIS A 394 12.86 10.20 1.06
N PHE A 395 11.72 9.61 1.40
CA PHE A 395 10.45 10.33 1.38
C PHE A 395 9.95 10.56 2.81
N ALA A 396 9.16 11.63 2.99
CA ALA A 396 8.53 11.88 4.27
C ALA A 396 7.52 10.75 4.56
N GLN A 397 7.57 10.22 5.79
CA GLN A 397 6.63 9.19 6.24
C GLN A 397 5.23 9.77 6.31
N GLY A 398 4.23 9.03 5.85
CA GLY A 398 2.83 9.44 5.82
C GLY A 398 2.24 9.33 4.42
N ILE A 399 0.94 9.08 4.34
CA ILE A 399 0.26 8.79 3.06
C ILE A 399 0.03 10.03 2.19
N HIS A 400 0.17 11.23 2.75
CA HIS A 400 -0.04 12.50 2.05
C HIS A 400 1.20 12.98 1.29
N HIS A 401 2.39 12.59 1.72
CA HIS A 401 3.64 13.17 1.22
C HIS A 401 4.19 12.48 -0.02
N PHE A 402 3.85 11.21 -0.24
CA PHE A 402 4.29 10.44 -1.40
C PHE A 402 3.23 10.47 -2.52
N ASN A 403 3.36 11.43 -3.44
CA ASN A 403 2.46 11.65 -4.56
C ASN A 403 3.22 11.90 -5.87
N SER A 404 2.50 11.98 -6.99
CA SER A 404 3.12 12.06 -8.32
C SER A 404 3.88 13.37 -8.56
N ALA A 405 3.45 14.45 -7.92
CA ALA A 405 4.18 15.71 -7.88
C ALA A 405 5.55 15.54 -7.19
N ALA A 406 5.57 14.83 -6.06
CA ALA A 406 6.79 14.53 -5.33
C ALA A 406 7.75 13.66 -6.16
N VAL A 407 7.25 12.57 -6.75
CA VAL A 407 8.07 11.71 -7.61
C VAL A 407 8.61 12.47 -8.83
N SER A 408 7.82 13.34 -9.44
CA SER A 408 8.26 14.17 -10.56
C SER A 408 9.41 15.12 -10.18
N ALA A 409 9.29 15.79 -9.03
CA ALA A 409 10.36 16.64 -8.50
C ALA A 409 11.64 15.83 -8.19
N PHE A 410 11.48 14.60 -7.68
CA PHE A 410 12.61 13.70 -7.45
C PHE A 410 13.32 13.29 -8.74
N LEU A 411 12.57 12.89 -9.77
CA LEU A 411 13.11 12.53 -11.07
C LEU A 411 13.84 13.71 -11.74
N GLN A 412 13.33 14.93 -11.58
CA GLN A 412 14.02 16.15 -12.02
C GLN A 412 15.32 16.40 -11.25
N ASN A 413 15.37 16.16 -9.94
CA ASN A 413 16.62 16.25 -9.16
C ASN A 413 17.66 15.22 -9.64
N LEU A 414 17.22 14.00 -10.01
CA LEU A 414 18.13 12.97 -10.52
C LEU A 414 18.71 13.27 -11.90
N SER A 415 18.08 14.15 -12.69
CA SER A 415 18.60 14.61 -13.98
C SER A 415 19.47 15.87 -13.88
N ALA A 416 19.57 16.48 -12.69
CA ALA A 416 20.39 17.67 -12.46
C ALA A 416 21.89 17.35 -12.49
N ALA A 417 22.71 18.35 -12.86
CA ALA A 417 24.17 18.23 -12.90
C ALA A 417 24.78 17.97 -11.51
N SER A 418 24.13 18.45 -10.44
CA SER A 418 24.52 18.19 -9.04
C SER A 418 23.34 17.56 -8.31
N ILE A 419 23.38 16.24 -8.13
CA ILE A 419 22.32 15.47 -7.51
C ILE A 419 22.33 15.70 -5.99
N LYS A 420 21.20 16.13 -5.43
CA LYS A 420 21.00 16.13 -3.97
C LYS A 420 20.61 14.73 -3.52
N THR A 421 21.44 14.11 -2.68
CA THR A 421 21.26 12.71 -2.21
C THR A 421 20.34 12.58 -1.00
N ASP A 422 20.13 13.66 -0.24
CA ASP A 422 19.16 13.73 0.86
C ASP A 422 17.99 14.66 0.46
N PHE A 423 17.09 14.14 -0.39
CA PHE A 423 16.00 14.90 -1.00
C PHE A 423 14.71 14.72 -0.21
N LYS A 424 14.50 15.52 0.84
CA LYS A 424 13.20 15.57 1.54
C LYS A 424 12.19 16.34 0.69
N ILE A 425 11.29 15.61 0.04
CA ILE A 425 10.16 16.24 -0.64
C ILE A 425 9.09 16.56 0.37
N VAL A 426 9.05 17.83 0.76
CA VAL A 426 7.87 18.43 1.39
C VAL A 426 7.10 19.05 0.25
N SER A 427 5.95 18.46 -0.10
CA SER A 427 4.94 18.92 -1.06
C SER A 427 5.29 20.25 -1.76
N ALA A 428 5.74 20.20 -3.00
CA ALA A 428 5.85 21.41 -3.81
C ALA A 428 4.44 21.94 -4.04
N ALA A 429 4.10 23.09 -3.47
CA ALA A 429 2.80 23.78 -3.58
C ALA A 429 2.37 24.14 -5.02
N SER A 430 3.10 23.69 -6.05
CA SER A 430 2.97 24.11 -7.44
C SER A 430 3.32 23.02 -8.47
N ALA A 431 3.49 21.76 -8.07
CA ALA A 431 3.72 20.69 -9.05
C ALA A 431 2.39 20.26 -9.69
N SER A 432 2.39 20.17 -11.03
CA SER A 432 1.25 19.80 -11.86
C SER A 432 0.60 18.50 -11.36
N VAL A 433 -0.60 18.61 -10.79
CA VAL A 433 -1.41 17.44 -10.47
C VAL A 433 -1.74 16.74 -11.78
N VAL A 434 -1.59 15.42 -11.81
CA VAL A 434 -1.99 14.62 -12.97
C VAL A 434 -3.51 14.68 -13.06
N VAL A 435 -4.02 15.44 -14.03
CA VAL A 435 -5.46 15.54 -14.28
C VAL A 435 -5.84 14.42 -15.24
N HIS A 436 -6.67 13.49 -14.76
CA HIS A 436 -7.32 12.50 -15.60
C HIS A 436 -8.66 13.08 -16.05
N GLU A 437 -8.75 13.55 -17.31
CA GLU A 437 -9.93 14.29 -17.81
C GLU A 437 -11.26 13.54 -17.64
N ASP A 438 -11.23 12.20 -17.67
CA ASP A 438 -12.43 11.35 -17.56
C ASP A 438 -12.64 10.74 -16.15
N VAL A 439 -11.87 11.16 -15.13
CA VAL A 439 -12.01 10.70 -13.75
C VAL A 439 -12.62 11.80 -12.88
N SER A 440 -13.78 11.50 -12.30
CA SER A 440 -14.41 12.36 -11.31
C SER A 440 -13.88 12.04 -9.91
N GLU A 441 -13.47 13.07 -9.18
CA GLU A 441 -12.85 12.94 -7.85
C GLU A 441 -13.64 13.72 -6.80
N ALA A 442 -13.84 13.12 -5.63
CA ALA A 442 -14.49 13.76 -4.49
C ALA A 442 -13.88 13.38 -3.14
N ILE A 443 -14.04 14.27 -2.15
CA ILE A 443 -13.62 14.02 -0.78
C ILE A 443 -14.79 14.24 0.18
N VAL A 444 -14.99 13.35 1.14
CA VAL A 444 -15.97 13.50 2.23
C VAL A 444 -15.22 13.58 3.55
N TRP A 445 -15.33 14.70 4.24
CA TRP A 445 -14.73 14.99 5.54
C TRP A 445 -15.76 14.82 6.65
N ASP A 446 -15.38 14.07 7.67
CA ASP A 446 -16.26 13.81 8.80
C ASP A 446 -15.52 13.57 10.11
N VAL A 447 -16.26 13.70 11.19
CA VAL A 447 -15.90 13.21 12.52
C VAL A 447 -16.56 11.83 12.71
N GLN A 448 -15.79 10.81 13.09
CA GLN A 448 -16.29 9.43 13.09
C GLN A 448 -17.51 9.17 14.00
N SER A 449 -17.74 10.01 15.02
CA SER A 449 -18.93 9.94 15.87
C SER A 449 -20.24 10.04 15.07
N ASP A 450 -20.20 10.64 13.87
CA ASP A 450 -21.36 10.82 13.00
C ASP A 450 -21.63 9.66 12.03
N ARG A 451 -20.74 8.65 11.97
CA ARG A 451 -20.87 7.43 11.16
C ARG A 451 -21.19 7.68 9.68
N THR A 452 -20.64 8.73 9.07
CA THR A 452 -20.91 9.01 7.64
C THR A 452 -20.15 8.08 6.68
N GLU A 453 -19.37 7.12 7.17
CA GLU A 453 -18.79 6.05 6.34
C GLU A 453 -19.83 5.33 5.48
N THR A 454 -21.10 5.28 5.91
CA THR A 454 -22.21 4.74 5.12
C THR A 454 -22.50 5.54 3.84
N ILE A 455 -22.18 6.85 3.82
CA ILE A 455 -22.29 7.71 2.63
C ILE A 455 -21.43 7.15 1.51
N SER A 456 -20.19 6.74 1.82
CA SER A 456 -19.28 6.17 0.84
C SER A 456 -19.81 4.85 0.25
N GLY A 457 -20.42 4.00 1.08
CA GLY A 457 -21.05 2.75 0.65
C GLY A 457 -22.23 2.97 -0.30
N HIS A 458 -23.14 3.89 0.04
CA HIS A 458 -24.25 4.26 -0.84
C HIS A 458 -23.78 4.94 -2.14
N ALA A 459 -22.72 5.75 -2.06
CA ALA A 459 -22.13 6.37 -3.24
C ALA A 459 -21.67 5.32 -4.25
N VAL A 460 -21.02 4.22 -3.80
CA VAL A 460 -20.62 3.14 -4.74
C VAL A 460 -21.81 2.50 -5.41
N GLN A 461 -22.80 2.05 -4.65
CA GLN A 461 -23.98 1.37 -5.19
C GLN A 461 -24.67 2.22 -6.25
N LEU A 462 -24.72 3.53 -6.03
CA LEU A 462 -25.26 4.49 -6.97
C LEU A 462 -24.38 4.65 -8.21
N LEU A 463 -23.06 4.76 -8.04
CA LEU A 463 -22.14 4.86 -9.16
C LEU A 463 -22.19 3.60 -10.04
N GLU A 464 -22.25 2.42 -9.43
CA GLU A 464 -22.44 1.13 -10.12
C GLU A 464 -23.77 1.09 -10.89
N ALA A 465 -24.88 1.46 -10.25
CA ALA A 465 -26.19 1.53 -10.88
C ALA A 465 -26.23 2.50 -12.08
N GLN A 466 -25.43 3.56 -12.04
CA GLN A 466 -25.28 4.53 -13.13
C GLN A 466 -24.21 4.16 -14.16
N GLY A 467 -23.70 2.93 -14.13
CA GLY A 467 -22.76 2.42 -15.13
C GLY A 467 -21.32 2.95 -14.97
N ALA A 468 -20.89 3.28 -13.75
CA ALA A 468 -19.46 3.47 -13.48
C ALA A 468 -18.72 2.17 -13.79
N LYS A 469 -17.74 2.24 -14.69
CA LYS A 469 -16.91 1.09 -15.06
C LYS A 469 -15.85 0.79 -14.01
N SER A 470 -15.42 1.82 -13.30
CA SER A 470 -14.38 1.72 -12.29
C SER A 470 -14.64 2.74 -11.18
N VAL A 471 -14.43 2.27 -9.94
CA VAL A 471 -14.57 3.04 -8.72
C VAL A 471 -13.39 2.68 -7.82
N GLN A 472 -12.81 3.68 -7.17
CA GLN A 472 -11.79 3.53 -6.14
C GLN A 472 -12.19 4.37 -4.94
N ILE A 473 -12.19 3.77 -3.75
CA ILE A 473 -12.51 4.42 -2.49
C ILE A 473 -11.46 4.10 -1.45
N PHE A 474 -11.00 5.14 -0.76
CA PHE A 474 -10.12 4.98 0.39
C PHE A 474 -10.52 5.97 1.48
N THR A 475 -10.59 5.51 2.73
CA THR A 475 -10.89 6.35 3.88
C THR A 475 -9.65 6.44 4.78
N ALA A 476 -9.05 7.63 4.84
CA ALA A 476 -8.03 7.96 5.84
C ALA A 476 -8.72 8.22 7.18
N GLN A 477 -8.10 7.80 8.28
CA GLN A 477 -8.65 7.93 9.63
C GLN A 477 -7.56 8.31 10.65
N SER A 478 -7.90 9.18 11.60
CA SER A 478 -7.11 9.43 12.80
C SER A 478 -7.87 8.94 14.02
N ASN A 479 -7.30 7.96 14.73
CA ASN A 479 -7.96 7.21 15.81
C ASN A 479 -7.35 7.48 17.20
N VAL A 480 -6.39 8.41 17.30
CA VAL A 480 -5.73 8.80 18.56
C VAL A 480 -6.27 10.12 19.11
N ASP A 481 -7.00 10.88 18.28
CA ASP A 481 -7.63 12.14 18.69
C ASP A 481 -8.83 11.89 19.63
N VAL A 482 -9.08 12.86 20.53
CA VAL A 482 -10.28 12.86 21.39
C VAL A 482 -11.57 12.78 20.57
N GLU A 483 -11.53 13.31 19.36
CA GLU A 483 -12.61 13.28 18.38
C GLU A 483 -12.05 12.72 17.06
N PRO A 484 -12.19 11.40 16.79
CA PRO A 484 -11.59 10.77 15.62
C PRO A 484 -12.10 11.37 14.30
N ILE A 485 -11.18 11.61 13.37
CA ILE A 485 -11.46 12.30 12.10
C ILE A 485 -11.31 11.32 10.95
N SER A 486 -12.10 11.51 9.89
CA SER A 486 -11.97 10.74 8.65
C SER A 486 -12.04 11.64 7.42
N SER A 487 -11.31 11.24 6.37
CA SER A 487 -11.51 11.77 5.01
C SER A 487 -11.63 10.60 4.03
N THR A 488 -12.76 10.52 3.35
CA THR A 488 -13.03 9.50 2.34
C THR A 488 -12.80 10.06 0.95
N HIS A 489 -11.88 9.46 0.21
CA HIS A 489 -11.44 9.84 -1.12
C HIS A 489 -12.10 8.90 -2.13
N ILE A 490 -12.85 9.46 -3.08
CA ILE A 490 -13.60 8.69 -4.07
C ILE A 490 -13.17 9.13 -5.48
N ARG A 491 -12.76 8.16 -6.29
CA ARG A 491 -12.54 8.31 -7.73
C ARG A 491 -13.47 7.41 -8.50
N PHE A 492 -14.05 7.90 -9.58
CA PHE A 492 -14.80 7.04 -10.50
C PHE A 492 -14.68 7.49 -11.95
N SER A 493 -14.91 6.57 -12.87
CA SER A 493 -15.11 6.89 -14.28
C SER A 493 -16.19 6.00 -14.91
N LYS A 494 -16.99 6.61 -15.78
CA LYS A 494 -17.96 5.92 -16.65
C LYS A 494 -17.35 5.48 -17.99
N LYS A 495 -16.19 6.05 -18.36
CA LYS A 495 -15.58 5.83 -19.68
C LYS A 495 -14.34 4.95 -19.62
N SER A 496 -13.41 5.31 -18.73
CA SER A 496 -12.09 4.71 -18.58
C SER A 496 -11.97 3.91 -17.27
N THR A 497 -10.84 3.23 -17.11
CA THR A 497 -10.46 2.61 -15.84
C THR A 497 -9.76 3.66 -14.98
N VAL A 498 -10.24 3.89 -13.77
CA VAL A 498 -9.56 4.71 -12.76
C VAL A 498 -8.15 4.13 -12.56
N PRO A 499 -7.09 4.94 -12.70
CA PRO A 499 -5.73 4.51 -12.41
C PRO A 499 -5.64 3.96 -10.99
N ALA A 500 -5.04 2.78 -10.82
CA ALA A 500 -4.86 2.13 -9.52
C ALA A 500 -3.72 2.81 -8.71
N VAL A 501 -3.83 4.12 -8.53
CA VAL A 501 -2.83 4.96 -7.87
C VAL A 501 -3.17 5.08 -6.39
N THR A 502 -2.18 4.84 -5.55
CA THR A 502 -2.37 4.79 -4.10
C THR A 502 -2.18 6.15 -3.40
N SER A 503 -1.90 7.24 -4.12
CA SER A 503 -1.90 8.58 -3.52
C SER A 503 -3.31 9.07 -3.23
N LEU A 504 -3.44 9.91 -2.22
CA LEU A 504 -4.70 10.58 -1.90
C LEU A 504 -5.05 11.65 -2.93
N ILE A 505 -6.33 12.01 -2.97
CA ILE A 505 -6.81 13.10 -3.83
C ILE A 505 -6.28 14.41 -3.24
N SER A 506 -5.47 15.12 -4.02
CA SER A 506 -4.90 16.41 -3.61
C SER A 506 -5.86 17.56 -3.88
N THR A 507 -6.60 17.51 -4.99
CA THR A 507 -7.56 18.54 -5.38
C THR A 507 -8.79 17.92 -6.05
N ALA A 508 -9.89 17.78 -5.31
CA ALA A 508 -11.13 17.18 -5.77
C ALA A 508 -12.03 18.15 -6.56
N HIS A 509 -12.99 17.60 -7.31
CA HIS A 509 -14.03 18.38 -7.98
C HIS A 509 -15.05 18.93 -6.99
N ILE A 510 -15.34 18.15 -5.95
CA ILE A 510 -16.27 18.48 -4.87
C ILE A 510 -15.74 17.92 -3.55
N ALA A 511 -15.90 18.67 -2.46
CA ALA A 511 -15.72 18.14 -1.12
C ALA A 511 -16.98 18.39 -0.26
N LEU A 512 -17.37 17.39 0.53
CA LEU A 512 -18.39 17.50 1.56
C LEU A 512 -17.71 17.61 2.93
N VAL A 513 -18.12 18.56 3.76
CA VAL A 513 -17.76 18.67 5.17
C VAL A 513 -19.01 18.48 6.00
N ASN A 514 -19.13 17.34 6.68
CA ASN A 514 -20.29 17.03 7.50
C ASN A 514 -20.31 17.80 8.84
N ASN A 515 -19.16 18.17 9.37
CA ASN A 515 -19.06 18.89 10.64
C ASN A 515 -18.19 20.14 10.49
N VAL A 516 -18.78 21.31 10.79
CA VAL A 516 -18.11 22.61 10.67
C VAL A 516 -16.89 22.76 11.57
N SER A 517 -16.77 21.99 12.66
CA SER A 517 -15.59 22.03 13.55
C SER A 517 -14.30 21.65 12.83
N LEU A 518 -14.40 20.88 11.73
CA LEU A 518 -13.25 20.54 10.88
C LEU A 518 -12.69 21.76 10.15
N LEU A 519 -13.52 22.77 9.86
CA LEU A 519 -13.10 23.99 9.16
C LEU A 519 -12.21 24.87 10.03
N GLU A 520 -12.32 24.76 11.35
CA GLU A 520 -11.45 25.45 12.32
C GLU A 520 -10.05 24.83 12.38
N LYS A 521 -9.96 23.52 12.14
CA LYS A 521 -8.72 22.72 12.25
C LYS A 521 -7.98 22.60 10.91
N PHE A 522 -8.71 22.60 9.80
CA PHE A 522 -8.17 22.32 8.46
C PHE A 522 -8.63 23.32 7.41
N ASN A 523 -7.71 23.71 6.53
CA ASN A 523 -8.04 24.44 5.32
C ASN A 523 -8.49 23.47 4.23
N VAL A 524 -9.72 22.94 4.38
CA VAL A 524 -10.32 21.98 3.43
C VAL A 524 -10.42 22.53 2.01
N ALA A 525 -10.42 23.85 1.82
CA ALA A 525 -10.48 24.48 0.50
C ALA A 525 -9.23 24.20 -0.35
N LEU A 526 -8.09 23.90 0.28
CA LEU A 526 -6.89 23.45 -0.44
C LEU A 526 -7.05 22.06 -1.06
N SER A 527 -7.97 21.24 -0.54
CA SER A 527 -8.30 19.93 -1.09
C SER A 527 -9.26 19.98 -2.29
N ILE A 528 -9.63 21.17 -2.75
CA ILE A 528 -10.57 21.40 -3.85
C ILE A 528 -9.83 22.11 -4.99
N ARG A 529 -10.11 21.68 -6.22
CA ARG A 529 -9.58 22.30 -7.44
C ARG A 529 -10.18 23.70 -7.66
N GLU A 530 -9.53 24.50 -8.50
CA GLU A 530 -10.10 25.80 -8.91
C GLU A 530 -11.48 25.61 -9.56
N GLY A 531 -12.47 26.41 -9.13
CA GLY A 531 -13.85 26.30 -9.61
C GLY A 531 -14.64 25.08 -9.08
N GLY A 532 -14.08 24.33 -8.13
CA GLY A 532 -14.76 23.20 -7.49
C GLY A 532 -15.85 23.62 -6.50
N ILE A 533 -16.52 22.62 -5.88
CA ILE A 533 -17.63 22.85 -4.94
C ILE A 533 -17.24 22.42 -3.53
N LEU A 534 -17.51 23.26 -2.54
CA LEU A 534 -17.45 22.93 -1.12
C LEU A 534 -18.88 22.83 -0.56
N LEU A 535 -19.36 21.61 -0.30
CA LEU A 535 -20.64 21.36 0.35
C LEU A 535 -20.43 21.29 1.87
N ILE A 536 -21.13 22.11 2.64
CA ILE A 536 -21.02 22.17 4.10
C ILE A 536 -22.37 21.79 4.71
N ASN A 537 -22.35 20.80 5.61
CA ASN A 537 -23.48 20.58 6.52
C ASN A 537 -23.38 21.58 7.66
N ARG A 538 -24.33 22.51 7.72
CA ARG A 538 -24.34 23.60 8.70
C ARG A 538 -25.76 23.86 9.17
N GLN A 539 -25.92 23.96 10.48
CA GLN A 539 -27.18 24.37 11.07
C GLN A 539 -27.52 25.83 10.74
N GLY A 540 -28.80 26.08 10.52
CA GLY A 540 -29.33 27.42 10.25
C GLY A 540 -29.94 27.53 8.86
N ALA A 541 -31.15 28.09 8.79
CA ALA A 541 -31.89 28.19 7.55
C ALA A 541 -31.29 29.25 6.62
N LYS A 542 -30.93 28.84 5.39
CA LYS A 542 -30.51 29.72 4.28
C LYS A 542 -29.46 30.77 4.68
N PRO A 543 -28.27 30.33 5.14
CA PRO A 543 -27.24 31.25 5.62
C PRO A 543 -26.77 32.18 4.50
N THR A 544 -26.41 33.41 4.87
CA THR A 544 -25.73 34.35 3.97
C THR A 544 -24.22 34.12 3.99
N ALA A 545 -23.49 34.73 3.05
CA ALA A 545 -22.02 34.73 3.09
C ALA A 545 -21.48 35.31 4.40
N GLY A 546 -22.14 36.32 4.98
CA GLY A 546 -21.75 36.92 6.25
C GLY A 546 -21.96 35.99 7.46
N ASP A 547 -22.98 35.13 7.42
CA ASP A 547 -23.19 34.11 8.45
C ASP A 547 -22.11 33.04 8.39
N LEU A 548 -21.80 32.58 7.17
CA LEU A 548 -20.77 31.56 6.95
C LEU A 548 -19.35 32.07 7.26
N ALA A 549 -19.10 33.37 7.05
CA ALA A 549 -17.81 33.99 7.37
C ALA A 549 -17.39 33.81 8.85
N LYS A 550 -18.35 33.57 9.76
CA LYS A 550 -18.09 33.34 11.18
C LYS A 550 -17.57 31.94 11.48
N ASP A 551 -17.88 30.96 10.62
CA ASP A 551 -17.48 29.57 10.78
C ASP A 551 -16.17 29.27 10.02
N LEU A 552 -15.70 30.21 9.19
CA LEU A 552 -14.55 30.02 8.31
C LEU A 552 -13.34 30.83 8.79
N PRO A 553 -12.21 30.17 9.12
CA PRO A 553 -10.95 30.86 9.37
C PRO A 553 -10.47 31.68 8.17
N ALA A 554 -9.65 32.70 8.44
CA ALA A 554 -9.12 33.61 7.42
C ALA A 554 -8.40 32.87 6.27
N ALA A 555 -7.57 31.86 6.57
CA ALA A 555 -6.86 31.08 5.54
C ALA A 555 -7.81 30.30 4.61
N THR A 556 -8.88 29.72 5.18
CA THR A 556 -9.90 28.99 4.43
C THR A 556 -10.72 29.94 3.54
N LYS A 557 -11.15 31.10 4.08
CA LYS A 557 -11.83 32.16 3.31
C LYS A 557 -10.98 32.61 2.11
N ARG A 558 -9.69 32.87 2.34
CA ARG A 558 -8.73 33.25 1.30
C ARG A 558 -8.67 32.21 0.19
N SER A 559 -8.48 30.95 0.56
CA SER A 559 -8.35 29.84 -0.38
C SER A 559 -9.63 29.62 -1.20
N ILE A 560 -10.81 29.75 -0.58
CA ILE A 560 -12.11 29.69 -1.28
C ILE A 560 -12.20 30.79 -2.35
N SER A 561 -11.84 32.03 -2.00
CA SER A 561 -11.95 33.18 -2.90
C SER A 561 -10.94 33.11 -4.05
N GLU A 562 -9.67 32.86 -3.76
CA GLU A 562 -8.58 32.76 -4.74
C GLU A 562 -8.82 31.65 -5.75
N ARG A 563 -9.30 30.49 -5.29
CA ARG A 563 -9.60 29.31 -6.13
C ARG A 563 -11.01 29.32 -6.71
N ARG A 564 -11.78 30.40 -6.51
CA ARG A 564 -13.14 30.54 -7.05
C ARG A 564 -14.04 29.35 -6.70
N ILE A 565 -13.94 28.84 -5.47
CA ILE A 565 -14.71 27.69 -5.01
C ILE A 565 -16.16 28.12 -4.79
N GLN A 566 -17.10 27.37 -5.36
CA GLN A 566 -18.53 27.55 -5.10
C GLN A 566 -18.88 26.89 -3.77
N ILE A 567 -19.54 27.64 -2.88
CA ILE A 567 -20.01 27.09 -1.62
C ILE A 567 -21.45 26.60 -1.79
N ALA A 568 -21.73 25.40 -1.30
CA ALA A 568 -23.06 24.86 -1.13
C ALA A 568 -23.31 24.56 0.34
N VAL A 569 -24.50 24.86 0.85
CA VAL A 569 -24.86 24.63 2.26
C VAL A 569 -26.16 23.84 2.34
N ILE A 570 -26.20 22.88 3.27
CA ILE A 570 -27.40 22.14 3.66
C ILE A 570 -27.46 22.02 5.18
N ASP A 571 -28.66 22.07 5.75
CA ASP A 571 -28.91 21.74 7.16
C ASP A 571 -29.45 20.31 7.27
N ALA A 572 -28.55 19.33 7.11
CA ALA A 572 -28.93 17.92 7.10
C ALA A 572 -29.35 17.45 8.50
N ASP A 573 -28.82 18.06 9.56
CA ASP A 573 -29.20 17.77 10.95
C ASP A 573 -30.64 18.20 11.25
N LYS A 574 -31.08 19.36 10.74
CA LYS A 574 -32.48 19.78 10.84
C LYS A 574 -33.38 18.86 10.03
N ILE A 575 -33.00 18.50 8.80
CA ILE A 575 -33.78 17.55 7.99
C ILE A 575 -33.91 16.23 8.73
N ALA A 576 -32.83 15.69 9.28
CA ALA A 576 -32.88 14.48 10.09
C ALA A 576 -33.81 14.64 11.29
N PHE A 577 -33.69 15.76 12.03
CA PHE A 577 -34.56 16.04 13.17
C PHE A 577 -36.05 16.09 12.79
N ASP A 578 -36.41 16.81 11.72
CA ASP A 578 -37.79 17.00 11.27
C ASP A 578 -38.46 15.68 10.81
N TYR A 579 -37.68 14.72 10.29
CA TYR A 579 -38.19 13.47 9.72
C TYR A 579 -38.00 12.23 10.61
N THR A 580 -37.14 12.29 11.64
CA THR A 580 -36.93 11.17 12.58
C THR A 580 -37.85 11.22 13.81
N LEU A 581 -38.58 12.33 14.04
CA LEU A 581 -39.32 12.73 15.27
C LEU A 581 -39.93 11.64 16.19
N PHE A 582 -40.33 10.47 15.67
CA PHE A 582 -40.91 9.38 16.47
C PHE A 582 -40.31 7.98 16.23
N ARG A 583 -39.56 7.76 15.13
CA ARG A 583 -39.02 6.43 14.74
C ARG A 583 -37.81 6.56 13.80
N GLY A 584 -36.84 5.65 13.97
CA GLY A 584 -35.64 5.56 13.14
C GLY A 584 -34.40 6.19 13.78
N GLU A 585 -33.24 5.99 13.16
CA GLU A 585 -31.95 6.47 13.66
C GLU A 585 -31.57 7.79 12.97
N LYS A 586 -31.41 8.88 13.73
CA LYS A 586 -31.19 10.24 13.19
C LYS A 586 -29.98 10.31 12.23
N SER A 587 -28.90 9.59 12.55
CA SER A 587 -27.70 9.47 11.71
C SER A 587 -28.02 8.98 10.30
N GLN A 588 -28.90 8.00 10.14
CA GLN A 588 -29.30 7.45 8.84
C GLN A 588 -30.00 8.49 7.97
N TYR A 589 -30.90 9.29 8.57
CA TYR A 589 -31.62 10.36 7.85
C TYR A 589 -30.68 11.50 7.45
N ARG A 590 -29.75 11.87 8.33
CA ARG A 590 -28.72 12.87 8.01
C ARG A 590 -27.84 12.36 6.86
N ASN A 591 -27.32 11.14 6.95
CA ASN A 591 -26.46 10.55 5.91
C ASN A 591 -27.20 10.46 4.57
N LEU A 592 -28.50 10.14 4.60
CA LEU A 592 -29.36 10.13 3.42
C LEU A 592 -29.55 11.54 2.81
N ALA A 593 -29.77 12.56 3.65
CA ALA A 593 -29.87 13.94 3.19
C ALA A 593 -28.54 14.43 2.56
N LEU A 594 -27.41 14.08 3.18
CA LEU A 594 -26.08 14.44 2.70
C LEU A 594 -25.73 13.76 1.39
N ILE A 595 -25.94 12.45 1.25
CA ILE A 595 -25.66 11.76 -0.01
C ILE A 595 -26.55 12.30 -1.15
N GLY A 596 -27.82 12.63 -0.85
CA GLY A 596 -28.71 13.26 -1.83
C GLY A 596 -28.21 14.63 -2.29
N ALA A 597 -27.81 15.50 -1.35
CA ALA A 597 -27.24 16.81 -1.67
C ALA A 597 -25.91 16.71 -2.42
N PHE A 598 -25.04 15.80 -1.97
CA PHE A 598 -23.73 15.56 -2.55
C PHE A 598 -23.82 15.05 -4.00
N THR A 599 -24.61 14.00 -4.25
CA THR A 599 -24.79 13.42 -5.59
C THR A 599 -25.50 14.37 -6.55
N LYS A 600 -26.37 15.27 -6.06
CA LYS A 600 -26.97 16.33 -6.86
C LYS A 600 -25.93 17.32 -7.42
N LEU A 601 -24.86 17.57 -6.67
CA LEU A 601 -23.81 18.54 -7.04
C LEU A 601 -22.60 17.89 -7.71
N TRP A 602 -22.45 16.58 -7.61
CA TRP A 602 -21.25 15.89 -8.05
C TRP A 602 -21.20 15.70 -9.57
N ALA A 603 -20.31 16.45 -10.22
CA ALA A 603 -20.08 16.35 -11.66
C ALA A 603 -19.76 14.91 -12.10
N GLY A 604 -20.46 14.43 -13.13
CA GLY A 604 -20.37 13.06 -13.65
C GLY A 604 -21.46 12.11 -13.11
N VAL A 605 -22.18 12.50 -12.06
CA VAL A 605 -23.37 11.82 -11.55
C VAL A 605 -24.62 12.42 -12.17
N ASP A 606 -25.54 11.58 -12.65
CA ASP A 606 -26.87 12.06 -13.08
C ASP A 606 -27.72 12.23 -11.82
N ALA A 607 -28.06 13.49 -11.49
CA ALA A 607 -28.78 13.83 -10.28
C ALA A 607 -30.21 13.27 -10.23
N ALA A 608 -30.91 13.19 -11.36
CA ALA A 608 -32.27 12.67 -11.41
C ALA A 608 -32.27 11.14 -11.25
N GLN A 609 -31.35 10.46 -11.93
CA GLN A 609 -31.15 9.03 -11.79
C GLN A 609 -30.67 8.68 -10.38
N ALA A 610 -29.73 9.46 -9.82
CA ALA A 610 -29.22 9.32 -8.45
C ALA A 610 -30.34 9.35 -7.42
N ALA A 611 -31.25 10.32 -7.53
CA ALA A 611 -32.42 10.40 -6.67
C ALA A 611 -33.28 9.13 -6.81
N SER A 612 -33.57 8.69 -8.03
CA SER A 612 -34.34 7.46 -8.28
C SER A 612 -33.68 6.22 -7.69
N ASP A 613 -32.36 6.08 -7.82
CA ASP A 613 -31.62 4.93 -7.31
C ASP A 613 -31.58 4.92 -5.78
N LEU A 614 -31.42 6.07 -5.14
CA LEU A 614 -31.56 6.20 -3.68
C LEU A 614 -32.98 5.83 -3.22
N GLU A 615 -34.03 6.26 -3.92
CA GLU A 615 -35.41 5.85 -3.60
C GLU A 615 -35.60 4.32 -3.70
N LYS A 616 -34.99 3.67 -4.71
CA LYS A 616 -35.02 2.21 -4.85
C LYS A 616 -34.26 1.50 -3.74
N LEU A 617 -33.08 1.99 -3.35
CA LEU A 617 -32.28 1.43 -2.25
C LEU A 617 -33.04 1.49 -0.92
N LEU A 618 -33.74 2.60 -0.66
CA LEU A 618 -34.63 2.73 0.50
C LEU A 618 -35.79 1.74 0.43
N THR A 619 -36.36 1.53 -0.75
CA THR A 619 -37.45 0.56 -0.95
C THR A 619 -37.00 -0.88 -0.67
N ALA A 620 -35.81 -1.27 -1.14
CA ALA A 620 -35.28 -2.62 -0.96
C ALA A 620 -34.89 -2.94 0.49
N SER A 621 -34.50 -1.93 1.27
CA SER A 621 -34.11 -2.06 2.69
C SER A 621 -35.26 -1.81 3.67
N ALA A 622 -36.43 -1.38 3.18
CA ALA A 622 -37.57 -1.02 4.02
C ALA A 622 -38.21 -2.25 4.68
N THR A 623 -38.03 -2.37 6.00
CA THR A 623 -38.78 -3.31 6.83
C THR A 623 -40.01 -2.67 7.48
N ASP A 624 -40.04 -1.32 7.56
CA ASP A 624 -41.13 -0.52 8.12
C ASP A 624 -41.56 0.55 7.10
N SER A 625 -42.82 0.48 6.65
CA SER A 625 -43.39 1.42 5.68
C SER A 625 -43.43 2.87 6.18
N THR A 626 -43.49 3.09 7.49
CA THR A 626 -43.50 4.43 8.09
C THR A 626 -42.12 5.06 8.00
N VAL A 627 -41.09 4.30 8.42
CA VAL A 627 -39.68 4.73 8.34
C VAL A 627 -39.27 4.97 6.89
N TYR A 628 -39.70 4.12 5.97
CA TYR A 628 -39.47 4.32 4.55
C TYR A 628 -40.04 5.65 4.03
N ARG A 629 -41.31 5.96 4.35
CA ARG A 629 -41.97 7.21 3.90
C ARG A 629 -41.28 8.46 4.47
N THR A 630 -40.86 8.42 5.72
CA THR A 630 -40.15 9.54 6.35
C THR A 630 -38.75 9.71 5.78
N GLN A 631 -38.01 8.62 5.52
CA GLN A 631 -36.71 8.66 4.83
C GLN A 631 -36.84 9.24 3.42
N LEU A 632 -37.86 8.80 2.66
CA LEU A 632 -38.16 9.34 1.34
C LEU A 632 -38.47 10.85 1.39
N GLY A 633 -39.23 11.28 2.40
CA GLY A 633 -39.50 12.69 2.65
C GLY A 633 -38.22 13.50 2.93
N ALA A 634 -37.33 12.97 3.79
CA ALA A 634 -36.05 13.58 4.10
C ALA A 634 -35.17 13.74 2.86
N LEU A 635 -35.03 12.69 2.05
CA LEU A 635 -34.27 12.72 0.80
C LEU A 635 -34.80 13.79 -0.17
N ARG A 636 -36.12 13.80 -0.41
CA ARG A 636 -36.75 14.76 -1.33
C ARG A 636 -36.64 16.20 -0.86
N THR A 637 -36.68 16.42 0.45
CA THR A 637 -36.43 17.73 1.04
C THR A 637 -34.97 18.14 0.88
N ALA A 638 -34.01 17.25 1.17
CA ALA A 638 -32.59 17.52 0.99
C ALA A 638 -32.23 17.94 -0.44
N LEU A 639 -32.80 17.27 -1.45
CA LEU A 639 -32.62 17.61 -2.86
C LEU A 639 -33.09 19.04 -3.23
N LYS A 640 -33.96 19.66 -2.42
CA LYS A 640 -34.47 21.03 -2.62
C LYS A 640 -33.84 22.06 -1.68
N SER A 641 -33.21 21.62 -0.60
CA SER A 641 -32.75 22.49 0.50
C SER A 641 -31.30 22.99 0.34
N VAL A 642 -30.57 22.55 -0.68
CA VAL A 642 -29.20 23.03 -0.95
C VAL A 642 -29.23 24.50 -1.37
N VAL A 643 -28.46 25.32 -0.65
CA VAL A 643 -28.30 26.76 -0.94
C VAL A 643 -26.89 27.00 -1.48
N LEU A 644 -26.79 27.66 -2.64
CA LEU A 644 -25.51 28.08 -3.21
C LEU A 644 -25.16 29.48 -2.70
N ILE A 645 -23.90 29.67 -2.31
CA ILE A 645 -23.37 30.93 -1.81
C ILE A 645 -22.10 31.26 -2.61
N ASP A 646 -22.06 32.47 -3.16
CA ASP A 646 -20.87 32.99 -3.82
C ASP A 646 -19.92 33.59 -2.79
N ALA A 647 -18.64 33.20 -2.87
CA ALA A 647 -17.62 33.72 -1.99
C ALA A 647 -17.33 35.20 -2.30
N PRO A 648 -17.39 36.11 -1.30
CA PRO A 648 -16.98 37.49 -1.48
C PRO A 648 -15.54 37.60 -1.98
N ARG A 649 -15.29 38.51 -2.93
CA ARG A 649 -13.92 38.79 -3.42
C ARG A 649 -13.00 39.31 -2.32
N GLU A 650 -13.56 40.00 -1.34
CA GLU A 650 -12.85 40.54 -0.18
C GLU A 650 -12.20 39.46 0.69
N TRP A 651 -12.67 38.21 0.62
CA TRP A 651 -12.04 37.11 1.35
C TRP A 651 -10.62 36.80 0.88
N SER A 652 -10.26 37.16 -0.37
CA SER A 652 -8.91 36.94 -0.93
C SER A 652 -7.79 37.72 -0.23
N ILE A 653 -8.12 38.75 0.56
CA ILE A 653 -7.13 39.57 1.28
C ILE A 653 -7.08 39.30 2.79
N GLU A 654 -7.87 38.34 3.27
CA GLU A 654 -7.94 37.96 4.69
C GLU A 654 -6.58 37.42 5.18
N GLN A 655 -6.07 37.96 6.29
CA GLN A 655 -4.82 37.50 6.91
C GLN A 655 -5.09 36.69 8.17
N GLY A 656 -4.37 35.59 8.32
CA GLY A 656 -4.48 34.71 9.48
C GLY A 656 -3.47 33.56 9.39
N SER A 657 -3.38 32.78 10.46
CA SER A 657 -2.54 31.59 10.51
C SER A 657 -2.92 30.59 9.43
N GLU A 658 -1.93 30.04 8.75
CA GLU A 658 -2.14 28.93 7.82
C GLU A 658 -2.63 27.70 8.58
N LEU A 659 -3.57 26.98 7.97
CA LEU A 659 -4.09 25.72 8.49
C LEU A 659 -3.69 24.57 7.55
N PRO A 660 -3.44 23.37 8.08
CA PRO A 660 -3.10 22.22 7.26
C PRO A 660 -4.24 21.85 6.31
N ALA A 661 -3.89 21.38 5.11
CA ALA A 661 -4.87 20.87 4.14
C ALA A 661 -5.43 19.49 4.54
N PHE A 662 -4.61 18.68 5.23
CA PHE A 662 -4.94 17.32 5.62
C PHE A 662 -4.46 16.99 7.04
N PHE A 663 -5.06 15.97 7.66
CA PHE A 663 -4.57 15.35 8.89
C PHE A 663 -3.67 14.15 8.55
N GLU A 664 -2.76 13.80 9.46
CA GLU A 664 -2.00 12.56 9.34
C GLU A 664 -2.80 11.38 9.92
N PRO A 665 -2.98 10.27 9.19
CA PRO A 665 -3.68 9.10 9.72
C PRO A 665 -2.91 8.46 10.87
N THR A 666 -3.65 8.05 11.90
CA THR A 666 -3.10 7.43 13.12
C THR A 666 -3.84 6.16 13.47
N VAL A 667 -3.16 5.24 14.17
CA VAL A 667 -3.77 3.98 14.61
C VAL A 667 -3.77 3.85 16.12
N ALA A 668 -4.90 3.42 16.67
CA ALA A 668 -4.98 2.95 18.04
C ALA A 668 -4.48 1.49 18.11
N LEU A 669 -3.32 1.30 18.73
CA LEU A 669 -2.73 -0.03 18.89
C LEU A 669 -3.51 -0.85 19.91
N LYS A 670 -3.77 -2.13 19.60
CA LYS A 670 -4.31 -3.08 20.57
C LYS A 670 -3.31 -3.17 21.72
N LYS A 671 -3.77 -2.97 22.95
CA LYS A 671 -2.94 -3.33 24.12
C LYS A 671 -2.57 -4.79 23.96
N LEU A 672 -1.28 -5.07 23.84
CA LEU A 672 -0.78 -6.44 23.80
C LEU A 672 -1.08 -7.08 25.16
N THR A 673 -2.20 -7.79 25.26
CA THR A 673 -2.51 -8.64 26.42
C THR A 673 -1.50 -9.78 26.42
N GLY A 674 -0.52 -9.70 27.32
CA GLY A 674 0.66 -10.57 27.35
C GLY A 674 1.96 -9.84 27.74
N LEU A 675 1.92 -8.51 27.85
CA LEU A 675 2.91 -7.72 28.61
C LEU A 675 2.40 -7.36 30.02
N GLU A 676 1.26 -7.90 30.44
CA GLU A 676 0.93 -7.91 31.86
C GLU A 676 1.96 -8.82 32.52
N GLN A 677 2.72 -8.17 33.40
CA GLN A 677 3.67 -8.76 34.31
C GLN A 677 3.17 -10.12 34.80
N GLU A 678 3.81 -11.21 34.36
CA GLU A 678 4.36 -12.04 35.42
C GLU A 678 5.25 -11.06 36.19
N GLU A 679 4.86 -10.73 37.42
CA GLU A 679 5.82 -10.30 38.42
C GLU A 679 6.80 -11.48 38.58
N VAL A 680 7.67 -11.66 37.59
CA VAL A 680 8.99 -12.17 37.86
C VAL A 680 9.55 -11.10 38.75
N GLU A 681 9.63 -11.41 40.04
CA GLU A 681 10.39 -10.66 41.02
C GLU A 681 11.75 -10.39 40.37
N VAL A 682 11.93 -9.17 39.85
CA VAL A 682 13.19 -8.77 39.22
C VAL A 682 14.16 -8.62 40.37
N VAL A 683 14.77 -9.73 40.78
CA VAL A 683 16.04 -9.74 41.50
C VAL A 683 17.16 -9.46 40.49
N GLY A 684 16.99 -8.39 39.72
CA GLY A 684 18.00 -7.81 38.86
C GLY A 684 18.40 -6.49 39.50
N LYS A 685 19.47 -6.49 40.31
CA LYS A 685 20.12 -5.24 40.72
C LYS A 685 20.40 -4.43 39.44
N ALA A 686 19.85 -3.23 39.37
CA ALA A 686 20.24 -2.26 38.36
C ALA A 686 21.77 -2.14 38.37
N VAL A 687 22.43 -2.62 37.32
CA VAL A 687 23.85 -2.39 37.12
C VAL A 687 23.99 -0.93 36.69
N PRO A 688 24.69 -0.07 37.44
CA PRO A 688 24.90 1.31 37.02
C PRO A 688 25.64 1.33 35.69
N ALA A 689 25.32 2.33 34.85
CA ALA A 689 25.92 2.53 33.55
C ALA A 689 27.46 2.45 33.65
N TYR A 690 28.06 1.55 32.87
CA TYR A 690 29.51 1.49 32.73
C TYR A 690 30.00 2.80 32.12
N GLU A 691 30.77 3.57 32.88
CA GLU A 691 31.67 4.57 32.30
C GLU A 691 32.63 3.85 31.33
N PRO A 692 32.94 4.44 30.17
CA PRO A 692 33.81 3.81 29.19
C PRO A 692 35.22 3.67 29.76
N ALA A 693 35.53 2.47 30.27
CA ALA A 693 36.90 2.06 30.53
C ALA A 693 37.59 1.80 29.19
N LEU A 694 38.27 2.82 28.66
CA LEU A 694 39.29 2.65 27.63
C LEU A 694 40.38 1.70 28.18
N PRO A 695 40.63 0.52 27.56
CA PRO A 695 41.85 -0.21 27.83
C PRO A 695 42.97 0.48 27.04
N ILE A 696 43.80 1.23 27.76
CA ILE A 696 45.17 1.53 27.34
C ILE A 696 45.88 0.19 27.17
N LEU A 697 46.22 -0.16 25.93
CA LEU A 697 47.17 -1.23 25.62
C LEU A 697 48.09 -0.76 24.50
N PHE A 698 49.07 0.08 24.86
CA PHE A 698 50.43 -0.06 24.38
C PHE A 698 51.36 0.42 25.50
N LYS A 699 52.29 -0.44 25.92
CA LYS A 699 53.44 -0.05 26.76
C LYS A 699 54.51 0.54 25.84
N GLU A 700 55.24 1.51 26.39
CA GLU A 700 56.37 2.25 25.82
C GLU A 700 57.38 1.40 25.03
#